data_AF-A0A6J8B2M5-F1
#
_entry.id   AF-A0A6J8B2M5-F1
#
_cell.length_a   1.000
_cell.length_b   1.000
_cell.length_c   1.000
_cell.angle_alpha   90.00
_cell.angle_beta   90.00
_cell.angle_gamma   90.00
#
_symmetry.space_group_name_H-M   'P 1'
#
loop_
_entity.id
_entity.type
_entity.pdbx_description
1 polymer ?
#
loop_
_entity_poly.entity_id
_entity_poly.type
_entity_poly.pdbx_seq_one_letter_code
_entity_poly.pdbx_strand_id
1 'polypeptide(L)'
;MIDLFLQAGGSPEKVVELLSENYKAVAQTVNLLAEWLIQAGVDIKVVQEMVENHLKTMIVKHFDPKKADSIFTDEGETPSWLAEMIEYPTWRGLFYRLAEEYPDCLMLNFTVKLISDAGFQGEITSVSTACHQIEVFSRVLRTTISSLLNGGEELLEKNLPEFTKMVCHGEHTYLYSQVLMQILSQEPKGGSNIRRLCQELQKSANERFLQAGGSPEKVVELLSENYKAVAQTVNLLAEWLIQADEGETPSWLAEMIEYPTWRGLFYRLAEEYPDCLMLNFTVKLISDAGFQGEITSVSTACHQIEVFSRVLRTTISSLLNGGEELLEKNLPEFTKMVCHGEHTYLYSQVLMQILSQEPKGGSNIRRLCQELQKSANERGLDVTPITLALSGAAAYPRACQALSSMLSRNALNPADITILYKMYTDMNPPPVDLIRVPAFLDLLIDAMFKPVSKVNPEHKAKYIYVLSYAASVTETYKKGQRKSIIKDELKPTTQALEKVQSLCAENKNSSELIADVNVLFLNLKFPVIAYGVLKWVDYTVSDTNYFKLNTDHTPLHLVLIDEIVTNHVLLHQKALDLLVRLFESTFEELDVLVRLELKKTLLDRMVLDVIAPPYTADFAQLFLPLIENKDITGSIRMDDGSDPVSEFITDAKAAIAV
;
A
#
# COMPACT_ATOMS: atom_id res chain seq x y z
N MET A 1 -13.96 -16.38 -80.22
CA MET A 1 -14.70 -15.27 -80.86
C MET A 1 -14.76 -15.41 -82.40
N ILE A 2 -13.63 -15.66 -83.08
CA ILE A 2 -13.59 -15.91 -84.54
C ILE A 2 -14.41 -17.16 -84.92
N ASP A 3 -14.28 -18.25 -84.16
CA ASP A 3 -15.04 -19.48 -84.42
C ASP A 3 -16.56 -19.30 -84.26
N LEU A 4 -16.99 -18.45 -83.32
CA LEU A 4 -18.40 -18.11 -83.10
C LEU A 4 -18.97 -17.25 -84.25
N PHE A 5 -18.19 -16.33 -84.80
CA PHE A 5 -18.60 -15.50 -85.94
C PHE A 5 -18.72 -16.32 -87.24
N LEU A 6 -17.79 -17.25 -87.45
CA LEU A 6 -17.84 -18.17 -88.59
C LEU A 6 -19.00 -19.17 -88.47
N GLN A 7 -19.31 -19.65 -87.26
CA GLN A 7 -20.47 -20.51 -87.00
C GLN A 7 -21.81 -19.77 -87.16
N ALA A 8 -21.85 -18.45 -86.96
CA ALA A 8 -23.04 -17.63 -87.15
C ALA A 8 -23.29 -17.19 -88.61
N GLY A 9 -22.55 -17.73 -89.58
CA GLY A 9 -22.73 -17.44 -91.01
C GLY A 9 -22.03 -16.17 -91.51
N GLY A 10 -21.12 -15.60 -90.72
CA GLY A 10 -20.32 -14.45 -91.13
C GLY A 10 -19.24 -14.81 -92.16
N SER A 11 -19.04 -13.97 -93.19
CA SER A 11 -18.04 -14.25 -94.23
C SER A 11 -16.61 -14.03 -93.70
N PRO A 12 -15.66 -14.93 -94.05
CA PRO A 12 -14.26 -14.79 -93.65
C PRO A 12 -13.64 -13.45 -94.08
N GLU A 13 -14.04 -12.95 -95.25
CA GLU A 13 -13.59 -11.66 -95.78
C GLU A 13 -14.01 -10.50 -94.88
N LYS A 14 -15.25 -10.50 -94.36
CA LYS A 14 -15.75 -9.47 -93.44
C LYS A 14 -15.02 -9.50 -92.10
N VAL A 15 -14.63 -10.68 -91.62
CA VAL A 15 -13.80 -10.83 -90.40
C VAL A 15 -12.43 -10.23 -90.62
N VAL A 16 -11.80 -10.53 -91.75
CA VAL A 16 -10.47 -10.00 -92.08
C VAL A 16 -10.53 -8.49 -92.29
N GLU A 17 -11.58 -7.97 -92.93
CA GLU A 17 -11.81 -6.53 -93.11
C GLU A 17 -12.01 -5.83 -91.76
N LEU A 18 -12.90 -6.34 -90.90
CA LEU A 18 -13.15 -5.78 -89.56
C LEU A 18 -11.95 -5.91 -88.61
N LEU A 19 -11.19 -7.00 -88.68
CA LEU A 19 -9.96 -7.16 -87.92
C LEU A 19 -8.87 -6.24 -88.46
N SER A 20 -8.68 -6.13 -89.77
CA SER A 20 -7.64 -5.27 -90.35
C SER A 20 -7.90 -3.77 -90.17
N GLU A 21 -9.16 -3.33 -90.24
CA GLU A 21 -9.54 -1.94 -90.01
C GLU A 21 -9.46 -1.54 -88.51
N ASN A 22 -9.65 -2.49 -87.59
CA ASN A 22 -9.65 -2.20 -86.14
C ASN A 22 -8.40 -2.69 -85.38
N TYR A 23 -7.50 -3.43 -86.04
CA TYR A 23 -6.28 -3.93 -85.43
C TYR A 23 -5.23 -2.81 -85.34
N LYS A 24 -5.20 -2.14 -84.19
CA LYS A 24 -4.05 -1.33 -83.79
C LYS A 24 -3.02 -2.28 -83.17
N ALA A 25 -1.99 -2.65 -83.93
CA ALA A 25 -0.89 -3.54 -83.54
C ALA A 25 0.03 -2.94 -82.45
N VAL A 26 -0.52 -2.26 -81.45
CA VAL A 26 0.25 -1.51 -80.45
C VAL A 26 1.15 -2.44 -79.65
N ALA A 27 0.65 -3.60 -79.22
CA ALA A 27 1.42 -4.56 -78.44
C ALA A 27 2.61 -5.14 -79.23
N GLN A 28 2.40 -5.48 -80.50
CA GLN A 28 3.44 -6.04 -81.37
C GLN A 28 4.47 -4.98 -81.76
N THR A 29 4.02 -3.73 -81.96
CA THR A 29 4.92 -2.60 -82.25
C THR A 29 5.75 -2.23 -81.02
N VAL A 30 5.17 -2.29 -79.82
CA VAL A 30 5.89 -2.08 -78.55
C VAL A 30 6.91 -3.18 -78.30
N ASN A 31 6.58 -4.46 -78.55
CA ASN A 31 7.54 -5.55 -78.43
C ASN A 31 8.72 -5.40 -79.40
N LEU A 32 8.45 -5.02 -80.65
CA LEU A 32 9.48 -4.78 -81.65
C LEU A 32 10.37 -3.57 -81.27
N LEU A 33 9.77 -2.48 -80.78
CA LEU A 33 10.51 -1.31 -80.28
C LEU A 33 11.33 -1.64 -79.03
N ALA A 34 10.81 -2.46 -78.12
CA ALA A 34 11.53 -2.94 -76.94
C ALA A 34 12.75 -3.77 -77.35
N GLU A 35 12.60 -4.69 -78.31
CA GLU A 35 13.72 -5.45 -78.87
C GLU A 35 14.75 -4.55 -79.55
N TRP A 36 14.32 -3.53 -80.30
CA TRP A 36 15.23 -2.57 -80.92
C TRP A 36 15.99 -1.71 -79.91
N LEU A 37 15.35 -1.31 -78.80
CA LEU A 37 15.99 -0.57 -77.71
C LEU A 37 17.04 -1.43 -76.98
N ILE A 38 16.75 -2.72 -76.78
CA ILE A 38 17.70 -3.69 -76.21
C ILE A 38 18.89 -3.89 -77.15
N GLN A 39 18.64 -4.04 -78.47
CA GLN A 39 19.71 -4.17 -79.48
C GLN A 39 20.54 -2.88 -79.63
N ALA A 40 19.97 -1.70 -79.36
CA ALA A 40 20.67 -0.42 -79.36
C ALA A 40 21.54 -0.17 -78.11
N GLY A 41 21.60 -1.12 -77.17
CA GLY A 41 22.47 -1.09 -75.99
C GLY A 41 21.82 -0.53 -74.73
N VAL A 42 20.49 -0.34 -74.70
CA VAL A 42 19.76 0.02 -73.47
C VAL A 42 19.57 -1.22 -72.60
N ASP A 43 19.83 -1.10 -71.30
CA ASP A 43 19.64 -2.19 -70.35
C ASP A 43 18.17 -2.67 -70.37
N ILE A 44 17.99 -3.99 -70.45
CA ILE A 44 16.71 -4.68 -70.47
C ILE A 44 15.82 -4.23 -69.31
N LYS A 45 16.41 -3.99 -68.13
CA LYS A 45 15.65 -3.52 -66.96
C LYS A 45 15.05 -2.13 -67.16
N VAL A 46 15.77 -1.24 -67.84
CA VAL A 46 15.32 0.13 -68.12
C VAL A 46 14.23 0.13 -69.19
N VAL A 47 14.36 -0.73 -70.21
CA VAL A 47 13.32 -0.89 -71.24
C VAL A 47 12.03 -1.46 -70.62
N GLN A 48 12.15 -2.47 -69.75
CA GLN A 48 11.02 -3.05 -69.04
C GLN A 48 10.31 -2.00 -68.16
N GLU A 49 11.05 -1.24 -67.35
CA GLU A 49 10.49 -0.18 -66.51
C GLU A 49 9.80 0.92 -67.34
N MET A 50 10.36 1.27 -68.50
CA MET A 50 9.78 2.26 -69.42
C MET A 50 8.43 1.79 -70.00
N VAL A 51 8.35 0.52 -70.42
CA VAL A 51 7.12 -0.09 -70.92
C VAL A 51 6.08 -0.21 -69.80
N GLU A 52 6.47 -0.67 -68.61
CA GLU A 52 5.59 -0.77 -67.44
C GLU A 52 5.02 0.60 -67.05
N ASN A 53 5.84 1.65 -67.02
CA ASN A 53 5.39 3.01 -66.70
C ASN A 53 4.46 3.59 -67.76
N HIS A 54 4.70 3.31 -69.05
CA HIS A 54 3.81 3.72 -70.11
C HIS A 54 2.45 2.99 -70.04
N LEU A 55 2.47 1.67 -69.80
CA LEU A 55 1.26 0.87 -69.61
C LEU A 55 0.45 1.35 -68.42
N LYS A 56 1.08 1.64 -67.27
CA LYS A 56 0.40 2.26 -66.12
C LYS A 56 -0.34 3.54 -66.52
N THR A 57 0.35 4.42 -67.25
CA THR A 57 -0.23 5.70 -67.69
C THR A 57 -1.43 5.48 -68.62
N MET A 58 -1.33 4.51 -69.52
CA MET A 58 -2.42 4.15 -70.44
C MET A 58 -3.61 3.52 -69.72
N ILE A 59 -3.36 2.63 -68.75
CA ILE A 59 -4.42 1.99 -67.95
C ILE A 59 -5.16 3.06 -67.16
N VAL A 60 -4.47 3.93 -66.41
CA VAL A 60 -5.12 5.02 -65.65
C VAL A 60 -5.95 5.92 -66.56
N LYS A 61 -5.45 6.27 -67.74
CA LYS A 61 -6.15 7.17 -68.66
C LYS A 61 -7.40 6.58 -69.31
N HIS A 62 -7.45 5.26 -69.49
CA HIS A 62 -8.51 4.58 -70.26
C HIS A 62 -9.30 3.56 -69.44
N PHE A 63 -9.10 3.50 -68.13
CA PHE A 63 -9.81 2.59 -67.24
C PHE A 63 -11.31 2.91 -67.22
N ASP A 64 -12.13 1.88 -67.44
CA ASP A 64 -13.59 1.97 -67.40
C ASP A 64 -14.12 0.97 -66.36
N PRO A 65 -14.58 1.44 -65.19
CA PRO A 65 -14.98 0.56 -64.09
C PRO A 65 -16.14 -0.35 -64.45
N LYS A 66 -17.06 0.09 -65.33
CA LYS A 66 -18.22 -0.74 -65.73
C LYS A 66 -17.80 -1.94 -66.56
N LYS A 67 -16.80 -1.77 -67.44
CA LYS A 67 -16.24 -2.86 -68.25
C LYS A 67 -15.37 -3.80 -67.43
N ALA A 68 -14.66 -3.27 -66.43
CA ALA A 68 -13.89 -4.09 -65.50
C ALA A 68 -14.81 -4.98 -64.67
N ASP A 69 -15.92 -4.44 -64.17
CA ASP A 69 -16.90 -5.19 -63.37
C ASP A 69 -17.63 -6.26 -64.20
N SER A 70 -17.92 -6.02 -65.49
CA SER A 70 -18.56 -7.02 -66.35
C SER A 70 -17.74 -8.31 -66.50
N ILE A 71 -16.40 -8.22 -66.45
CA ILE A 71 -15.51 -9.39 -66.51
C ILE A 71 -15.73 -10.28 -65.27
N PHE A 72 -16.02 -9.68 -64.12
CA PHE A 72 -16.26 -10.41 -62.87
C PHE A 72 -17.70 -10.92 -62.75
N THR A 73 -18.67 -10.24 -63.34
CA THR A 73 -20.08 -10.68 -63.28
C THR A 73 -20.41 -11.80 -64.26
N ASP A 74 -19.75 -11.85 -65.42
CA ASP A 74 -20.11 -12.78 -66.50
C ASP A 74 -19.36 -14.13 -66.42
N GLU A 75 -18.14 -14.16 -65.90
CA GLU A 75 -17.30 -15.37 -65.86
C GLU A 75 -17.30 -16.10 -64.50
N GLY A 76 -17.74 -15.47 -63.42
CA GLY A 76 -17.94 -16.09 -62.08
C GLY A 76 -16.68 -16.63 -61.37
N GLU A 77 -15.57 -16.79 -62.08
CA GLU A 77 -14.27 -17.22 -61.58
C GLU A 77 -13.25 -16.07 -61.63
N THR A 78 -12.27 -16.10 -60.70
CA THR A 78 -11.21 -15.10 -60.65
C THR A 78 -10.26 -15.28 -61.84
N PRO A 79 -10.03 -14.27 -62.69
CA PRO A 79 -9.15 -14.43 -63.84
C PRO A 79 -7.73 -14.79 -63.42
N SER A 80 -7.13 -15.80 -64.05
CA SER A 80 -5.77 -16.27 -63.71
C SER A 80 -4.69 -15.20 -63.86
N TRP A 81 -4.85 -14.31 -64.85
CA TRP A 81 -3.94 -13.18 -65.06
C TRP A 81 -3.91 -12.21 -63.86
N LEU A 82 -5.01 -12.10 -63.09
CA LEU A 82 -5.06 -11.21 -61.94
C LEU A 82 -4.17 -11.74 -60.80
N ALA A 83 -4.17 -13.05 -60.57
CA ALA A 83 -3.30 -13.68 -59.59
C ALA A 83 -1.82 -13.48 -59.95
N GLU A 84 -1.46 -13.64 -61.23
CA GLU A 84 -0.10 -13.40 -61.73
C GLU A 84 0.32 -11.93 -61.61
N MET A 85 -0.59 -10.99 -61.85
CA MET A 85 -0.30 -9.55 -61.69
C MET A 85 -0.07 -9.15 -60.22
N ILE A 86 -0.75 -9.79 -59.26
CA ILE A 86 -0.62 -9.49 -57.83
C ILE A 86 0.78 -9.83 -57.30
N GLU A 87 1.50 -10.79 -57.89
CA GLU A 87 2.86 -11.15 -57.46
C GLU A 87 3.85 -9.98 -57.58
N TYR A 88 3.62 -9.05 -58.50
CA TYR A 88 4.54 -7.94 -58.77
C TYR A 88 4.15 -6.63 -58.04
N PRO A 89 5.05 -6.01 -57.25
CA PRO A 89 4.78 -4.78 -56.50
C PRO A 89 4.31 -3.60 -57.35
N THR A 90 4.87 -3.50 -58.56
CA THR A 90 4.56 -2.49 -59.58
C THR A 90 3.06 -2.42 -59.90
N TRP A 91 2.40 -3.59 -60.02
CA TRP A 91 0.99 -3.70 -60.37
C TRP A 91 0.09 -3.56 -59.14
N ARG A 92 0.51 -4.07 -57.97
CA ARG A 92 -0.20 -3.81 -56.70
C ARG A 92 -0.37 -2.31 -56.44
N GLY A 93 0.68 -1.52 -56.65
CA GLY A 93 0.62 -0.05 -56.55
C GLY A 93 -0.34 0.61 -57.55
N LEU A 94 -0.49 0.05 -58.76
CA LEU A 94 -1.47 0.52 -59.75
C LEU A 94 -2.91 0.25 -59.28
N PHE A 95 -3.17 -0.95 -58.73
CA PHE A 95 -4.49 -1.31 -58.22
C PHE A 95 -4.92 -0.44 -57.05
N TYR A 96 -4.01 -0.10 -56.12
CA TYR A 96 -4.33 0.85 -55.04
C TYR A 96 -4.71 2.22 -55.57
N ARG A 97 -3.97 2.75 -56.55
CA ARG A 97 -4.27 4.04 -57.17
C ARG A 97 -5.62 4.04 -57.88
N LEU A 98 -5.94 2.98 -58.63
CA LEU A 98 -7.24 2.85 -59.30
C LEU A 98 -8.39 2.69 -58.29
N ALA A 99 -8.16 1.97 -57.18
CA ALA A 99 -9.16 1.79 -56.14
C ALA A 99 -9.46 3.09 -55.37
N GLU A 100 -8.49 4.01 -55.26
CA GLU A 100 -8.71 5.36 -54.72
C GLU A 100 -9.58 6.21 -55.66
N GLU A 101 -9.35 6.13 -56.97
CA GLU A 101 -10.10 6.90 -57.96
C GLU A 101 -11.51 6.34 -58.22
N TYR A 102 -11.70 5.02 -58.08
CA TYR A 102 -12.96 4.32 -58.35
C TYR A 102 -13.38 3.37 -57.20
N PRO A 103 -13.81 3.91 -56.04
CA PRO A 103 -14.11 3.12 -54.84
C PRO A 103 -15.29 2.14 -55.01
N ASP A 104 -16.22 2.41 -55.94
CA ASP A 104 -17.41 1.59 -56.18
C ASP A 104 -17.18 0.40 -57.14
N CYS A 105 -15.97 0.26 -57.71
CA CYS A 105 -15.66 -0.81 -58.65
C CYS A 105 -15.48 -2.15 -57.94
N LEU A 106 -16.30 -3.14 -58.29
CA LEU A 106 -16.29 -4.49 -57.69
C LEU A 106 -14.96 -5.21 -57.96
N MET A 107 -14.44 -5.13 -59.19
CA MET A 107 -13.20 -5.77 -59.58
C MET A 107 -12.01 -5.26 -58.77
N LEU A 108 -11.92 -3.94 -58.57
CA LEU A 108 -10.85 -3.32 -57.78
C LEU A 108 -10.99 -3.68 -56.30
N ASN A 109 -12.22 -3.65 -55.77
CA ASN A 109 -12.50 -4.05 -54.39
C ASN A 109 -12.10 -5.50 -54.12
N PHE A 110 -12.41 -6.40 -55.04
CA PHE A 110 -12.02 -7.81 -54.96
C PHE A 110 -10.51 -8.01 -55.12
N THR A 111 -9.86 -7.24 -56.00
CA THR A 111 -8.41 -7.29 -56.19
C THR A 111 -7.66 -6.85 -54.94
N VAL A 112 -8.10 -5.78 -54.27
CA VAL A 112 -7.52 -5.33 -52.98
C VAL A 112 -7.68 -6.41 -51.90
N LYS A 113 -8.81 -7.12 -51.88
CA LYS A 113 -9.01 -8.28 -51.00
C LYS A 113 -8.04 -9.43 -51.31
N LEU A 114 -7.85 -9.80 -52.58
CA LEU A 114 -6.86 -10.82 -52.98
C LEU A 114 -5.43 -10.43 -52.60
N ILE A 115 -5.06 -9.15 -52.76
CA ILE A 115 -3.73 -8.66 -52.35
C ILE A 115 -3.55 -8.80 -50.82
N SER A 116 -4.62 -8.55 -50.05
CA SER A 116 -4.64 -8.76 -48.59
C SER A 116 -4.56 -10.25 -48.21
N ASP A 117 -5.30 -11.13 -48.91
CA ASP A 117 -5.27 -12.59 -48.69
C ASP A 117 -3.88 -13.18 -49.02
N ALA A 118 -3.18 -12.61 -50.00
CA ALA A 118 -1.81 -12.99 -50.37
C ALA A 118 -0.72 -12.53 -49.38
N GLY A 119 -1.08 -11.76 -48.34
CA GLY A 119 -0.14 -11.35 -47.29
C GLY A 119 0.56 -10.00 -47.51
N PHE A 120 0.22 -9.26 -48.57
CA PHE A 120 0.83 -7.97 -48.91
C PHE A 120 0.15 -6.75 -48.25
N GLN A 121 -0.59 -6.93 -47.15
CA GLN A 121 -1.33 -5.85 -46.47
C GLN A 121 -0.47 -4.68 -45.96
N GLY A 122 0.84 -4.88 -45.76
CA GLY A 122 1.76 -3.84 -45.30
C GLY A 122 2.11 -2.80 -46.38
N GLU A 123 1.83 -3.09 -47.65
CA GLU A 123 2.06 -2.17 -48.78
C GLU A 123 0.90 -1.19 -49.00
N ILE A 124 -0.20 -1.38 -48.27
CA ILE A 124 -1.37 -0.48 -48.31
C ILE A 124 -1.05 0.75 -47.47
N THR A 125 -0.27 1.68 -48.03
CA THR A 125 0.09 2.94 -47.36
C THR A 125 -1.01 4.00 -47.45
N SER A 126 -2.01 3.82 -48.32
CA SER A 126 -3.10 4.78 -48.48
C SER A 126 -4.30 4.45 -47.59
N VAL A 127 -4.50 5.34 -46.62
CA VAL A 127 -5.53 5.28 -45.60
C VAL A 127 -6.95 5.20 -46.19
N SER A 128 -7.22 5.82 -47.34
CA SER A 128 -8.55 5.87 -47.96
C SER A 128 -9.03 4.51 -48.45
N THR A 129 -8.18 3.74 -49.13
CA THR A 129 -8.57 2.46 -49.76
C THR A 129 -8.88 1.37 -48.73
N ALA A 130 -8.14 1.34 -47.62
CA ALA A 130 -8.36 0.38 -46.54
C ALA A 130 -9.64 0.67 -45.73
N CYS A 131 -10.02 1.94 -45.56
CA CYS A 131 -11.17 2.33 -44.73
C CYS A 131 -12.53 2.00 -45.36
N HIS A 132 -12.61 1.83 -46.68
CA HIS A 132 -13.86 1.46 -47.35
C HIS A 132 -14.23 -0.03 -47.22
N GLN A 133 -13.29 -0.89 -46.77
CA GLN A 133 -13.54 -2.32 -46.59
C GLN A 133 -13.17 -2.77 -45.18
N ILE A 134 -14.18 -3.16 -44.39
CA ILE A 134 -13.99 -3.54 -42.99
C ILE A 134 -13.01 -4.72 -42.82
N GLU A 135 -13.03 -5.72 -43.71
CA GLU A 135 -12.13 -6.89 -43.62
C GLU A 135 -10.66 -6.50 -43.80
N VAL A 136 -10.37 -5.61 -44.75
CA VAL A 136 -9.02 -5.10 -44.99
C VAL A 136 -8.60 -4.20 -43.83
N PHE A 137 -9.49 -3.30 -43.39
CA PHE A 137 -9.27 -2.44 -42.23
C PHE A 137 -8.93 -3.24 -40.97
N SER A 138 -9.70 -4.27 -40.62
CA SER A 138 -9.45 -5.09 -39.41
C SER A 138 -8.10 -5.80 -39.45
N ARG A 139 -7.65 -6.24 -40.64
CA ARG A 139 -6.33 -6.89 -40.81
C ARG A 139 -5.18 -5.89 -40.67
N VAL A 140 -5.32 -4.70 -41.26
CA VAL A 140 -4.34 -3.61 -41.10
C VAL A 140 -4.32 -3.12 -39.64
N LEU A 141 -5.48 -2.98 -39.00
CA LEU A 141 -5.59 -2.62 -37.59
C LEU A 141 -4.89 -3.65 -36.68
N ARG A 142 -5.13 -4.94 -36.90
CA ARG A 142 -4.48 -6.02 -36.14
C ARG A 142 -2.96 -6.01 -36.26
N THR A 143 -2.45 -5.90 -37.49
CA THR A 143 -1.01 -5.90 -37.76
C THR A 143 -0.34 -4.66 -37.17
N THR A 144 -0.97 -3.50 -37.28
CA THR A 144 -0.49 -2.25 -36.70
C THR A 144 -0.46 -2.33 -35.17
N ILE A 145 -1.55 -2.77 -34.51
CA ILE A 145 -1.58 -2.94 -33.05
C ILE A 145 -0.52 -3.94 -32.59
N SER A 146 -0.34 -5.06 -33.31
CA SER A 146 0.69 -6.04 -32.97
C SER A 146 2.11 -5.48 -33.12
N SER A 147 2.36 -4.65 -34.14
CA SER A 147 3.63 -3.96 -34.32
C SER A 147 3.89 -2.94 -33.19
N LEU A 148 2.88 -2.17 -32.79
CA LEU A 148 2.97 -1.20 -31.70
C LEU A 148 3.22 -1.87 -30.35
N LEU A 149 2.57 -3.02 -30.08
CA LEU A 149 2.78 -3.77 -28.84
C LEU A 149 4.16 -4.43 -28.76
N ASN A 150 4.70 -4.89 -29.89
CA ASN A 150 6.01 -5.56 -29.93
C ASN A 150 7.19 -4.57 -30.03
N GLY A 151 6.94 -3.33 -30.46
CA GLY A 151 7.98 -2.32 -30.73
C GLY A 151 8.48 -1.55 -29.51
N GLY A 152 7.78 -1.60 -28.36
CA GLY A 152 8.12 -0.79 -27.18
C GLY A 152 7.76 0.69 -27.35
N GLU A 153 8.16 1.52 -26.38
CA GLU A 153 7.71 2.92 -26.24
C GLU A 153 8.30 3.86 -27.32
N GLU A 154 9.54 3.60 -27.77
CA GLU A 154 10.22 4.42 -28.79
C GLU A 154 9.62 4.23 -30.20
N LEU A 155 9.13 3.02 -30.50
CA LEU A 155 8.47 2.70 -31.77
C LEU A 155 6.99 3.11 -31.77
N LEU A 156 6.38 3.19 -30.58
CA LEU A 156 5.04 3.72 -30.37
C LEU A 156 4.98 5.19 -30.80
N GLU A 157 5.87 6.05 -30.29
CA GLU A 157 5.88 7.48 -30.65
C GLU A 157 6.05 7.70 -32.17
N LYS A 158 6.89 6.89 -32.81
CA LYS A 158 7.17 7.00 -34.25
C LYS A 158 5.98 6.57 -35.13
N ASN A 159 5.27 5.50 -34.75
CA ASN A 159 4.23 4.90 -35.57
C ASN A 159 2.80 5.35 -35.18
N LEU A 160 2.64 6.00 -34.02
CA LEU A 160 1.36 6.52 -33.54
C LEU A 160 0.70 7.52 -34.50
N PRO A 161 1.40 8.47 -35.16
CA PRO A 161 0.76 9.43 -36.06
C PRO A 161 0.08 8.77 -37.27
N GLU A 162 0.70 7.74 -37.86
CA GLU A 162 0.12 6.99 -38.98
C GLU A 162 -1.07 6.14 -38.54
N PHE A 163 -0.96 5.51 -37.36
CA PHE A 163 -2.05 4.76 -36.74
C PHE A 163 -3.26 5.66 -36.44
N THR A 164 -3.04 6.82 -35.83
CA THR A 164 -4.10 7.81 -35.57
C THR A 164 -4.72 8.31 -36.88
N LYS A 165 -3.92 8.58 -37.91
CA LYS A 165 -4.44 9.02 -39.21
C LYS A 165 -5.34 7.95 -39.85
N MET A 166 -4.98 6.68 -39.71
CA MET A 166 -5.77 5.54 -40.21
C MET A 166 -7.09 5.37 -39.45
N VAL A 167 -7.03 5.33 -38.12
CA VAL A 167 -8.21 5.10 -37.28
C VAL A 167 -9.16 6.31 -37.30
N CYS A 168 -8.62 7.53 -37.37
CA CYS A 168 -9.40 8.77 -37.41
C CYS A 168 -9.75 9.21 -38.84
N HIS A 169 -9.73 8.31 -39.82
CA HIS A 169 -10.11 8.63 -41.19
C HIS A 169 -11.62 8.92 -41.33
N GLY A 170 -12.45 8.23 -40.54
CA GLY A 170 -13.89 8.44 -40.48
C GLY A 170 -14.46 8.06 -39.12
N GLU A 171 -15.67 8.54 -38.82
CA GLU A 171 -16.33 8.27 -37.53
C GLU A 171 -16.57 6.76 -37.30
N HIS A 172 -16.91 6.05 -38.37
CA HIS A 172 -17.18 4.60 -38.32
C HIS A 172 -15.92 3.77 -38.09
N THR A 173 -14.77 4.14 -38.69
CA THR A 173 -13.48 3.45 -38.47
C THR A 173 -12.93 3.74 -37.08
N TYR A 174 -13.14 4.96 -36.57
CA TYR A 174 -12.79 5.32 -35.20
C TYR A 174 -13.58 4.52 -34.18
N LEU A 175 -14.92 4.50 -34.31
CA LEU A 175 -15.81 3.76 -33.41
C LEU A 175 -15.49 2.26 -33.43
N TYR A 176 -15.32 1.68 -34.61
CA TYR A 176 -14.98 0.26 -34.75
C TYR A 176 -13.65 -0.09 -34.07
N SER A 177 -12.62 0.74 -34.25
CA SER A 177 -11.32 0.53 -33.63
C SER A 177 -11.38 0.68 -32.11
N GLN A 178 -12.09 1.70 -31.61
CA GLN A 178 -12.26 1.94 -30.18
C GLN A 178 -13.01 0.81 -29.47
N VAL A 179 -14.08 0.29 -30.08
CA VAL A 179 -14.82 -0.86 -29.51
C VAL A 179 -13.93 -2.10 -29.42
N LEU A 180 -13.16 -2.41 -30.47
CA LEU A 180 -12.23 -3.54 -30.47
C LEU A 180 -11.14 -3.40 -29.41
N MET A 181 -10.49 -2.23 -29.35
CA MET A 181 -9.45 -1.98 -28.37
C MET A 181 -10.00 -1.97 -26.93
N GLN A 182 -11.23 -1.48 -26.72
CA GLN A 182 -11.88 -1.53 -25.41
C GLN A 182 -12.11 -2.97 -24.94
N ILE A 183 -12.55 -3.86 -25.84
CA ILE A 183 -12.70 -5.29 -25.53
C ILE A 183 -11.33 -5.91 -25.18
N LEU A 184 -10.29 -5.62 -25.98
CA LEU A 184 -8.93 -6.09 -25.75
C LEU A 184 -8.31 -5.53 -24.45
N SER A 185 -8.73 -4.34 -24.01
CA SER A 185 -8.25 -3.71 -22.78
C SER A 185 -8.76 -4.37 -21.49
N GLN A 186 -9.76 -5.26 -21.60
CA GLN A 186 -10.29 -6.03 -20.46
C GLN A 186 -9.46 -7.28 -20.17
N GLU A 187 -8.48 -7.62 -21.03
CA GLU A 187 -7.61 -8.77 -20.83
C GLU A 187 -6.61 -8.55 -19.67
N PRO A 188 -6.52 -9.49 -18.70
CA PRO A 188 -5.66 -9.35 -17.52
C PRO A 188 -4.16 -9.36 -17.84
N LYS A 189 -3.76 -9.85 -19.02
CA LYS A 189 -2.37 -9.88 -19.49
C LYS A 189 -2.22 -8.99 -20.72
N GLY A 190 -1.60 -7.82 -20.56
CA GLY A 190 -1.33 -6.88 -21.66
C GLY A 190 -2.47 -5.91 -21.97
N GLY A 191 -3.63 -6.02 -21.32
CA GLY A 191 -4.75 -5.07 -21.47
C GLY A 191 -4.39 -3.63 -21.07
N SER A 192 -3.42 -3.44 -20.16
CA SER A 192 -2.87 -2.13 -19.81
C SER A 192 -2.20 -1.42 -20.99
N ASN A 193 -1.49 -2.15 -21.84
CA ASN A 193 -0.81 -1.58 -23.01
C ASN A 193 -1.82 -1.15 -24.09
N ILE A 194 -2.88 -1.94 -24.28
CA ILE A 194 -4.00 -1.56 -25.15
C ILE A 194 -4.75 -0.35 -24.58
N ARG A 195 -4.96 -0.29 -23.26
CA ARG A 195 -5.60 0.85 -22.59
C ARG A 195 -4.80 2.14 -22.80
N ARG A 196 -3.47 2.05 -22.72
CA ARG A 196 -2.56 3.17 -23.05
C ARG A 196 -2.67 3.59 -24.52
N LEU A 197 -2.72 2.63 -25.45
CA LEU A 197 -2.89 2.93 -26.87
C LEU A 197 -4.22 3.63 -27.17
N CYS A 198 -5.32 3.24 -26.50
CA CYS A 198 -6.60 3.95 -26.60
C CYS A 198 -6.49 5.41 -26.14
N GLN A 199 -5.76 5.67 -25.04
CA GLN A 199 -5.57 7.01 -24.49
C GLN A 199 -4.78 7.90 -25.47
N GLU A 200 -3.68 7.40 -26.01
CA GLU A 200 -2.85 8.14 -26.98
C GLU A 200 -3.62 8.47 -28.27
N LEU A 201 -4.45 7.53 -28.73
CA LEU A 201 -5.30 7.73 -29.90
C LEU A 201 -6.40 8.78 -29.63
N GLN A 202 -7.01 8.76 -28.45
CA GLN A 202 -8.02 9.74 -28.06
C GLN A 202 -7.41 11.14 -27.88
N LYS A 203 -6.22 11.24 -27.29
CA LYS A 203 -5.43 12.47 -27.19
C LYS A 203 -5.17 13.06 -28.58
N SER A 204 -4.62 12.26 -29.48
CA SER A 204 -4.28 12.71 -30.84
C SER A 204 -5.52 13.10 -31.67
N ALA A 205 -6.65 12.42 -31.46
CA ALA A 205 -7.92 12.77 -32.10
C ALA A 205 -8.47 14.12 -31.60
N ASN A 206 -8.36 14.38 -30.30
CA ASN A 206 -8.77 15.65 -29.68
C ASN A 206 -7.88 16.82 -30.13
N GLU A 207 -6.57 16.62 -30.21
CA GLU A 207 -5.62 17.61 -30.76
C GLU A 207 -6.00 18.01 -32.19
N ARG A 208 -6.40 17.02 -33.02
CA ARG A 208 -6.85 17.26 -34.40
C ARG A 208 -8.19 17.99 -34.48
N PHE A 209 -9.12 17.72 -33.55
CA PHE A 209 -10.38 18.44 -33.44
C PHE A 209 -10.18 19.92 -33.07
N LEU A 210 -9.25 20.19 -32.15
CA LEU A 210 -8.86 21.55 -31.76
C LEU A 210 -8.17 22.30 -32.91
N GLN A 211 -7.28 21.62 -33.65
CA GLN A 211 -6.65 22.18 -34.85
C GLN A 211 -7.64 22.47 -35.98
N ALA A 212 -8.78 21.77 -36.02
CA ALA A 212 -9.87 22.01 -36.95
C ALA A 212 -10.85 23.12 -36.52
N GLY A 213 -10.55 23.84 -35.43
CA GLY A 213 -11.35 24.97 -34.94
C GLY A 213 -12.50 24.60 -34.00
N GLY A 214 -12.49 23.39 -33.43
CA GLY A 214 -13.47 22.97 -32.42
C GLY A 214 -13.26 23.68 -31.08
N SER A 215 -14.36 24.05 -30.39
CA SER A 215 -14.25 24.71 -29.09
C SER A 215 -13.94 23.70 -27.97
N PRO A 216 -13.04 24.04 -27.03
CA PRO A 216 -12.71 23.19 -25.89
C PRO A 216 -13.94 22.84 -25.03
N GLU A 217 -14.91 23.75 -24.90
CA GLU A 217 -16.12 23.50 -24.11
C GLU A 217 -16.97 22.37 -24.72
N LYS A 218 -17.02 22.25 -26.05
CA LYS A 218 -17.77 21.20 -26.75
C LYS A 218 -17.16 19.82 -26.52
N VAL A 219 -15.83 19.74 -26.43
CA VAL A 219 -15.11 18.49 -26.14
C VAL A 219 -15.40 18.03 -24.71
N VAL A 220 -15.38 18.96 -23.76
CA VAL A 220 -15.71 18.67 -22.35
C VAL A 220 -17.16 18.23 -22.21
N GLU A 221 -18.10 18.91 -22.89
CA GLU A 221 -19.52 18.55 -22.92
C GLU A 221 -19.72 17.12 -23.47
N LEU A 222 -19.17 16.82 -24.65
CA LEU A 222 -19.30 15.50 -25.30
C LEU A 222 -18.61 14.35 -24.53
N LEU A 223 -17.49 14.62 -23.85
CA LEU A 223 -16.80 13.64 -23.01
C LEU A 223 -17.53 13.42 -21.67
N SER A 224 -18.16 14.46 -21.12
CA SER A 224 -18.96 14.39 -19.89
C SER A 224 -20.28 13.65 -20.09
N GLU A 225 -20.88 13.72 -21.29
CA GLU A 225 -22.12 13.02 -21.64
C GLU A 225 -21.92 11.51 -21.87
N ASN A 226 -20.71 11.05 -22.18
CA ASN A 226 -20.37 9.62 -22.28
C ASN A 226 -20.02 9.03 -20.90
N TYR A 227 -21.08 8.85 -20.11
CA TYR A 227 -21.16 8.55 -18.67
C TYR A 227 -20.54 7.22 -18.17
N LYS A 228 -19.51 6.64 -18.80
CA LYS A 228 -18.87 5.40 -18.33
C LYS A 228 -17.37 5.52 -18.00
N ALA A 229 -16.77 6.68 -18.24
CA ALA A 229 -15.32 6.85 -18.20
C ALA A 229 -14.84 7.88 -17.17
N VAL A 230 -15.61 8.18 -16.12
CA VAL A 230 -15.29 9.24 -15.13
C VAL A 230 -13.85 9.11 -14.59
N ALA A 231 -13.38 7.91 -14.28
CA ALA A 231 -11.99 7.71 -13.83
C ALA A 231 -10.94 8.03 -14.91
N GLN A 232 -11.23 7.75 -16.19
CA GLN A 232 -10.33 8.01 -17.31
C GLN A 232 -10.32 9.48 -17.71
N THR A 233 -11.49 10.14 -17.73
CA THR A 233 -11.63 11.58 -17.96
C THR A 233 -10.97 12.38 -16.84
N VAL A 234 -11.11 11.93 -15.58
CA VAL A 234 -10.46 12.55 -14.42
C VAL A 234 -8.95 12.35 -14.43
N ASN A 235 -8.42 11.21 -14.87
CA ASN A 235 -6.97 11.02 -15.01
C ASN A 235 -6.38 11.87 -16.15
N LEU A 236 -7.06 11.98 -17.29
CA LEU A 236 -6.67 12.88 -18.38
C LEU A 236 -6.73 14.36 -17.95
N LEU A 237 -7.77 14.76 -17.23
CA LEU A 237 -7.87 16.09 -16.60
C LEU A 237 -6.77 16.30 -15.56
N ALA A 238 -6.40 15.28 -14.77
CA ALA A 238 -5.34 15.35 -13.78
C ALA A 238 -3.97 15.56 -14.43
N GLU A 239 -3.63 14.77 -15.46
CA GLU A 239 -2.38 14.95 -16.22
C GLU A 239 -2.34 16.31 -16.91
N TRP A 240 -3.48 16.76 -17.45
CA TRP A 240 -3.58 18.07 -18.06
C TRP A 240 -3.41 19.19 -17.03
N LEU A 241 -4.02 19.09 -15.84
CA LEU A 241 -3.84 20.04 -14.73
C LEU A 241 -2.41 20.04 -14.17
N ILE A 242 -1.71 18.91 -14.21
CA ILE A 242 -0.30 18.80 -13.80
C ILE A 242 0.63 19.43 -14.85
N GLN A 243 0.26 19.43 -16.13
CA GLN A 243 1.07 19.94 -17.23
C GLN A 243 0.73 21.37 -17.67
N ALA A 244 -0.51 21.84 -17.45
CA ALA A 244 -1.03 23.06 -18.05
C ALA A 244 -0.65 24.34 -17.30
N ASP A 245 -0.29 24.27 -16.02
CA ASP A 245 0.12 25.46 -15.26
C ASP A 245 1.38 25.20 -14.43
N GLU A 246 2.32 26.12 -14.55
CA GLU A 246 3.46 26.30 -13.67
C GLU A 246 2.97 26.61 -12.23
N GLY A 247 2.49 25.61 -11.50
CA GLY A 247 2.47 25.61 -10.03
C GLY A 247 1.27 26.23 -9.31
N GLU A 248 0.18 26.64 -9.97
CA GLU A 248 -1.02 27.13 -9.26
C GLU A 248 -2.13 26.08 -9.18
N THR A 249 -2.54 25.76 -7.95
CA THR A 249 -3.68 24.89 -7.66
C THR A 249 -4.98 25.51 -8.18
N PRO A 250 -5.87 24.74 -8.84
CA PRO A 250 -7.15 25.27 -9.30
C PRO A 250 -7.95 25.88 -8.15
N SER A 251 -8.39 27.14 -8.31
CA SER A 251 -9.07 27.91 -7.26
C SER A 251 -10.30 27.20 -6.68
N TRP A 252 -11.09 26.55 -7.53
CA TRP A 252 -12.26 25.78 -7.12
C TRP A 252 -11.90 24.62 -6.18
N LEU A 253 -10.74 23.99 -6.35
CA LEU A 253 -10.30 22.87 -5.52
C LEU A 253 -9.86 23.39 -4.15
N ALA A 254 -9.17 24.54 -4.12
CA ALA A 254 -8.80 25.21 -2.88
C ALA A 254 -10.05 25.61 -2.07
N GLU A 255 -11.07 26.18 -2.72
CA GLU A 255 -12.35 26.53 -2.09
C GLU A 255 -13.09 25.30 -1.55
N MET A 256 -13.08 24.19 -2.28
CA MET A 256 -13.70 22.94 -1.81
C MET A 256 -12.98 22.34 -0.61
N ILE A 257 -11.65 22.45 -0.54
CA ILE A 257 -10.84 21.92 0.57
C ILE A 257 -11.14 22.65 1.89
N GLU A 258 -11.60 23.90 1.88
CA GLU A 258 -11.95 24.63 3.11
C GLU A 258 -13.09 23.95 3.89
N TYR A 259 -13.98 23.23 3.21
CA TYR A 259 -15.16 22.62 3.80
C TYR A 259 -14.92 21.15 4.23
N PRO A 260 -15.18 20.79 5.51
CA PRO A 260 -14.96 19.43 6.02
C PRO A 260 -15.75 18.34 5.28
N THR A 261 -16.96 18.67 4.80
CA THR A 261 -17.84 17.74 4.07
C THR A 261 -17.23 17.29 2.74
N TRP A 262 -16.57 18.21 2.04
CA TRP A 262 -15.87 17.93 0.79
C TRP A 262 -14.58 17.14 1.05
N ARG A 263 -13.80 17.50 2.09
CA ARG A 263 -12.63 16.71 2.53
C ARG A 263 -13.00 15.24 2.80
N GLY A 264 -14.08 15.01 3.55
CA GLY A 264 -14.59 13.66 3.83
C GLY A 264 -15.12 12.91 2.61
N LEU A 265 -15.60 13.60 1.57
CA LEU A 265 -15.94 12.97 0.29
C LEU A 265 -14.68 12.55 -0.48
N PHE A 266 -13.67 13.43 -0.55
CA PHE A 266 -12.41 13.13 -1.23
C PHE A 266 -11.69 11.95 -0.60
N TYR A 267 -11.65 11.83 0.73
CA TYR A 267 -11.08 10.66 1.39
C TYR A 267 -11.80 9.37 0.97
N ARG A 268 -13.13 9.31 1.06
CA ARG A 268 -13.91 8.13 0.65
C ARG A 268 -13.71 7.74 -0.81
N LEU A 269 -13.71 8.72 -1.71
CA LEU A 269 -13.46 8.46 -3.13
C LEU A 269 -12.05 7.94 -3.37
N ALA A 270 -11.06 8.47 -2.66
CA ALA A 270 -9.68 8.04 -2.77
C ALA A 270 -9.44 6.64 -2.16
N GLU A 271 -10.26 6.21 -1.18
CA GLU A 271 -10.30 4.81 -0.72
C GLU A 271 -10.85 3.87 -1.79
N GLU A 272 -11.90 4.28 -2.51
CA GLU A 272 -12.52 3.47 -3.56
C GLU A 272 -11.68 3.40 -4.85
N TYR A 273 -10.93 4.47 -5.17
CA TYR A 273 -10.15 4.62 -6.40
C TYR A 273 -8.70 5.07 -6.13
N PRO A 274 -7.84 4.20 -5.56
CA PRO A 274 -6.48 4.57 -5.14
C PRO A 274 -5.53 4.97 -6.29
N ASP A 275 -5.80 4.51 -7.51
CA ASP A 275 -4.99 4.80 -8.70
C ASP A 275 -5.33 6.15 -9.36
N CYS A 276 -6.29 6.91 -8.82
CA CYS A 276 -6.70 8.19 -9.39
C CYS A 276 -5.72 9.32 -9.03
N LEU A 277 -5.05 9.88 -10.03
CA LEU A 277 -4.05 10.94 -9.82
C LEU A 277 -4.66 12.22 -9.26
N MET A 278 -5.88 12.60 -9.68
CA MET A 278 -6.58 13.78 -9.17
C MET A 278 -6.93 13.67 -7.69
N LEU A 279 -7.46 12.51 -7.28
CA LEU A 279 -7.77 12.25 -5.87
C LEU A 279 -6.48 12.22 -5.05
N ASN A 280 -5.43 11.62 -5.61
CA ASN A 280 -4.12 11.59 -4.97
C ASN A 280 -3.54 12.99 -4.77
N PHE A 281 -3.63 13.86 -5.78
CA PHE A 281 -3.24 15.27 -5.71
C PHE A 281 -4.11 16.05 -4.73
N THR A 282 -5.43 15.83 -4.72
CA THR A 282 -6.36 16.50 -3.81
C THR A 282 -6.06 16.16 -2.35
N VAL A 283 -5.81 14.88 -2.04
CA VAL A 283 -5.41 14.46 -0.68
C VAL A 283 -4.10 15.11 -0.25
N LYS A 284 -3.15 15.25 -1.18
CA LYS A 284 -1.91 16.00 -0.92
C LYS A 284 -2.18 17.47 -0.61
N LEU A 285 -3.04 18.15 -1.37
CA LEU A 285 -3.43 19.55 -1.10
C LEU A 285 -4.13 19.72 0.24
N ILE A 286 -5.02 18.79 0.62
CA ILE A 286 -5.65 18.80 1.94
C ILE A 286 -4.60 18.67 3.06
N SER A 287 -3.56 17.86 2.84
CA SER A 287 -2.42 17.75 3.75
C SER A 287 -1.58 19.04 3.78
N ASP A 288 -1.27 19.66 2.64
CA ASP A 288 -0.52 20.92 2.54
C ASP A 288 -1.26 22.08 3.23
N ALA A 289 -2.60 22.08 3.18
CA ALA A 289 -3.46 23.06 3.87
C ALA A 289 -3.53 22.86 5.40
N GLY A 290 -2.91 21.81 5.95
CA GLY A 290 -2.81 21.58 7.40
C GLY A 290 -3.93 20.71 8.00
N PHE A 291 -4.87 20.21 7.21
CA PHE A 291 -5.99 19.36 7.68
C PHE A 291 -5.61 17.88 7.87
N GLN A 292 -4.32 17.58 8.03
CA GLN A 292 -3.77 16.22 8.16
C GLN A 292 -4.31 15.43 9.37
N GLY A 293 -4.78 16.12 10.43
CA GLY A 293 -5.38 15.48 11.60
C GLY A 293 -6.76 14.86 11.35
N GLU A 294 -7.41 15.21 10.24
CA GLU A 294 -8.69 14.61 9.81
C GLU A 294 -8.49 13.31 9.02
N ILE A 295 -7.25 13.04 8.58
CA ILE A 295 -6.84 11.83 7.84
C ILE A 295 -6.52 10.70 8.83
N THR A 296 -7.37 10.46 9.82
CA THR A 296 -7.22 9.34 10.75
C THR A 296 -7.87 8.06 10.23
N SER A 297 -8.63 8.11 9.11
CA SER A 297 -9.20 6.93 8.43
C SER A 297 -8.22 6.26 7.45
N VAL A 298 -7.16 5.70 8.05
CA VAL A 298 -6.43 4.45 7.79
C VAL A 298 -6.16 3.88 6.37
N SER A 299 -6.92 4.04 5.28
CA SER A 299 -6.57 3.39 3.99
C SER A 299 -5.96 4.35 2.95
N THR A 300 -6.55 5.52 2.71
CA THR A 300 -6.07 6.43 1.64
C THR A 300 -4.63 6.92 1.85
N ALA A 301 -4.29 7.32 3.08
CA ALA A 301 -2.97 7.89 3.38
C ALA A 301 -1.85 6.85 3.26
N CYS A 302 -2.13 5.58 3.52
CA CYS A 302 -1.14 4.50 3.50
C CYS A 302 -0.58 4.22 2.10
N HIS A 303 -1.33 4.57 1.05
CA HIS A 303 -0.88 4.43 -0.35
C HIS A 303 0.08 5.54 -0.78
N GLN A 304 0.17 6.66 -0.05
CA GLN A 304 1.04 7.78 -0.36
C GLN A 304 2.05 8.05 0.76
N ILE A 305 3.33 7.78 0.50
CA ILE A 305 4.38 7.92 1.51
C ILE A 305 4.52 9.36 2.05
N GLU A 306 4.27 10.38 1.24
CA GLU A 306 4.37 11.79 1.67
C GLU A 306 3.28 12.14 2.69
N VAL A 307 2.02 11.82 2.39
CA VAL A 307 0.87 12.03 3.28
C VAL A 307 1.04 11.19 4.54
N PHE A 308 1.36 9.90 4.39
CA PHE A 308 1.61 9.01 5.52
C PHE A 308 2.71 9.54 6.46
N SER A 309 3.82 10.02 5.91
CA SER A 309 4.94 10.55 6.72
C SER A 309 4.55 11.80 7.52
N ARG A 310 3.71 12.67 6.95
CA ARG A 310 3.22 13.88 7.63
C ARG A 310 2.25 13.52 8.76
N VAL A 311 1.30 12.63 8.49
CA VAL A 311 0.35 12.13 9.50
C VAL A 311 1.11 11.41 10.62
N LEU A 312 2.06 10.52 10.27
CA LEU A 312 2.93 9.83 11.22
C LEU A 312 3.67 10.82 12.13
N ARG A 313 4.27 11.87 11.54
CA ARG A 313 4.96 12.92 12.29
C ARG A 313 4.02 13.62 13.27
N THR A 314 2.85 14.09 12.82
CA THR A 314 1.91 14.82 13.69
C THR A 314 1.37 13.94 14.81
N THR A 315 1.08 12.68 14.53
CA THR A 315 0.58 11.74 15.53
C THR A 315 1.66 11.41 16.55
N ILE A 316 2.91 11.16 16.13
CA ILE A 316 4.03 10.96 17.06
C ILE A 316 4.24 12.21 17.92
N SER A 317 4.24 13.42 17.34
CA SER A 317 4.39 14.66 18.12
C SER A 317 3.25 14.85 19.13
N SER A 318 2.01 14.54 18.74
CA SER A 318 0.86 14.59 19.65
C SER A 318 1.00 13.61 20.81
N LEU A 319 1.37 12.35 20.52
CA LEU A 319 1.59 11.31 21.53
C LEU A 319 2.73 11.68 22.51
N LEU A 320 3.81 12.26 22.01
CA LEU A 320 4.94 12.69 22.85
C LEU A 320 4.60 13.90 23.74
N ASN A 321 3.78 14.82 23.25
CA ASN A 321 3.38 16.01 24.00
C ASN A 321 2.29 15.72 25.04
N GLY A 322 1.43 14.72 24.80
CA GLY A 322 0.31 14.39 25.68
C GLY A 322 0.62 13.47 26.86
N GLY A 323 1.85 12.97 26.99
CA GLY A 323 2.24 12.09 28.10
C GLY A 323 1.62 10.68 28.06
N GLU A 324 1.70 9.95 29.17
CA GLU A 324 1.29 8.53 29.25
C GLU A 324 -0.24 8.36 29.09
N GLU A 325 -1.04 9.29 29.63
CA GLU A 325 -2.52 9.23 29.54
C GLU A 325 -3.01 9.37 28.09
N LEU A 326 -2.46 10.33 27.35
CA LEU A 326 -2.82 10.52 25.94
C LEU A 326 -2.26 9.40 25.06
N LEU A 327 -1.12 8.83 25.43
CA LEU A 327 -0.55 7.65 24.79
C LEU A 327 -1.53 6.49 24.88
N GLU A 328 -2.01 6.13 26.07
CA GLU A 328 -2.94 5.01 26.25
C GLU A 328 -4.24 5.19 25.46
N LYS A 329 -4.79 6.41 25.47
CA LYS A 329 -6.04 6.74 24.76
C LYS A 329 -5.90 6.67 23.23
N ASN A 330 -4.80 7.17 22.68
CA ASN A 330 -4.62 7.32 21.22
C ASN A 330 -3.81 6.18 20.58
N LEU A 331 -3.17 5.31 21.37
CA LEU A 331 -2.40 4.17 20.88
C LEU A 331 -3.22 3.24 19.97
N PRO A 332 -4.50 2.89 20.25
CA PRO A 332 -5.27 2.01 19.38
C PRO A 332 -5.47 2.56 17.95
N GLU A 333 -5.72 3.86 17.82
CA GLU A 333 -5.86 4.52 16.52
C GLU A 333 -4.52 4.59 15.78
N PHE A 334 -3.45 4.93 16.51
CA PHE A 334 -2.09 4.94 15.99
C PHE A 334 -1.66 3.57 15.46
N THR A 335 -1.90 2.50 16.24
CA THR A 335 -1.63 1.11 15.83
C THR A 335 -2.45 0.74 14.60
N LYS A 336 -3.71 1.18 14.50
CA LYS A 336 -4.55 0.90 13.33
C LYS A 336 -3.99 1.53 12.05
N MET A 337 -3.49 2.76 12.15
CA MET A 337 -2.86 3.46 11.03
C MET A 337 -1.53 2.80 10.63
N VAL A 338 -0.63 2.57 11.59
CA VAL A 338 0.71 2.05 11.29
C VAL A 338 0.67 0.59 10.84
N CYS A 339 -0.20 -0.23 11.44
CA CYS A 339 -0.37 -1.63 11.10
C CYS A 339 -1.39 -1.88 9.97
N HIS A 340 -1.72 -0.87 9.16
CA HIS A 340 -2.61 -1.06 8.00
C HIS A 340 -2.00 -2.03 6.96
N GLY A 341 -0.68 -1.92 6.71
CA GLY A 341 0.08 -2.85 5.90
C GLY A 341 1.45 -3.17 6.52
N GLU A 342 2.07 -4.26 6.06
CA GLU A 342 3.41 -4.64 6.53
C GLU A 342 4.47 -3.57 6.18
N HIS A 343 4.33 -2.94 5.00
CA HIS A 343 5.22 -1.89 4.54
C HIS A 343 5.09 -0.59 5.34
N THR A 344 3.87 -0.19 5.75
CA THR A 344 3.66 0.99 6.59
C THR A 344 4.22 0.77 7.99
N TYR A 345 4.07 -0.45 8.53
CA TYR A 345 4.66 -0.82 9.81
C TYR A 345 6.18 -0.79 9.76
N LEU A 346 6.79 -1.43 8.75
CA LEU A 346 8.24 -1.42 8.55
C LEU A 346 8.78 0.01 8.41
N TYR A 347 8.17 0.83 7.56
CA TYR A 347 8.57 2.21 7.36
C TYR A 347 8.53 3.03 8.67
N SER A 348 7.43 2.92 9.41
CA SER A 348 7.27 3.61 10.69
C SER A 348 8.31 3.15 11.71
N GLN A 349 8.54 1.84 11.85
CA GLN A 349 9.50 1.28 12.78
C GLN A 349 10.95 1.65 12.43
N VAL A 350 11.32 1.70 11.14
CA VAL A 350 12.64 2.18 10.71
C VAL A 350 12.86 3.63 11.14
N LEU A 351 11.89 4.52 10.87
CA LEU A 351 11.99 5.92 11.25
C LEU A 351 12.11 6.09 12.77
N MET A 352 11.23 5.42 13.53
CA MET A 352 11.28 5.48 14.98
C MET A 352 12.57 4.87 15.55
N GLN A 353 13.13 3.84 14.92
CA GLN A 353 14.40 3.26 15.32
C GLN A 353 15.60 4.18 15.05
N ILE A 354 15.54 5.03 14.02
CA ILE A 354 16.55 6.07 13.81
C ILE A 354 16.40 7.15 14.89
N LEU A 355 15.17 7.61 15.14
CA LEU A 355 14.87 8.62 16.16
C LEU A 355 15.19 8.14 17.58
N SER A 356 15.10 6.83 17.86
CA SER A 356 15.41 6.26 19.17
C SER A 356 16.90 6.30 19.53
N GLN A 357 17.79 6.49 18.54
CA GLN A 357 19.23 6.62 18.74
C GLN A 357 19.63 8.01 19.26
N GLU A 358 18.73 8.99 19.23
CA GLU A 358 18.99 10.34 19.71
C GLU A 358 19.20 10.37 21.23
N PRO A 359 20.28 11.01 21.73
CA PRO A 359 20.60 11.01 23.15
C PRO A 359 19.59 11.79 24.01
N LYS A 360 18.83 12.70 23.39
CA LYS A 360 17.78 13.50 24.06
C LYS A 360 16.42 13.08 23.52
N GLY A 361 15.61 12.43 24.35
CA GLY A 361 14.24 12.04 24.00
C GLY A 361 14.10 10.73 23.20
N GLY A 362 15.20 10.12 22.74
CA GLY A 362 15.16 8.83 22.03
C GLY A 362 14.55 7.69 22.85
N SER A 363 14.64 7.74 24.18
CA SER A 363 13.98 6.79 25.09
C SER A 363 12.45 6.81 24.95
N ASN A 364 11.86 7.99 24.72
CA ASN A 364 10.40 8.14 24.59
C ASN A 364 9.92 7.50 23.28
N ILE A 365 10.68 7.68 22.19
CA ILE A 365 10.42 6.99 20.93
C ILE A 365 10.59 5.47 21.07
N ARG A 366 11.65 5.02 21.77
CA ARG A 366 11.86 3.59 22.03
C ARG A 366 10.68 2.99 22.80
N ARG A 367 10.11 3.72 23.77
CA ARG A 367 8.90 3.30 24.47
C ARG A 367 7.70 3.23 23.53
N LEU A 368 7.49 4.24 22.69
CA LEU A 368 6.41 4.24 21.69
C LEU A 368 6.52 3.04 20.73
N CYS A 369 7.72 2.70 20.26
CA CYS A 369 7.97 1.49 19.47
C CYS A 369 7.53 0.22 20.18
N GLN A 370 7.83 0.10 21.48
CA GLN A 370 7.50 -1.06 22.29
C GLN A 370 5.99 -1.19 22.52
N GLU A 371 5.30 -0.08 22.82
CA GLU A 371 3.84 -0.08 22.97
C GLU A 371 3.14 -0.40 21.64
N LEU A 372 3.64 0.15 20.52
CA LEU A 372 3.13 -0.19 19.20
C LEU A 372 3.35 -1.69 18.88
N GLN A 373 4.51 -2.25 19.23
CA GLN A 373 4.81 -3.67 19.04
C GLN A 373 3.86 -4.54 19.89
N LYS A 374 3.65 -4.17 21.16
CA LYS A 374 2.72 -4.86 22.06
C LYS A 374 1.30 -4.83 21.52
N SER A 375 0.81 -3.66 21.13
CA SER A 375 -0.53 -3.48 20.56
C SER A 375 -0.71 -4.24 19.23
N ALA A 376 0.33 -4.33 18.40
CA ALA A 376 0.30 -5.13 17.17
C ALA A 376 0.22 -6.64 17.46
N ASN A 377 0.99 -7.13 18.43
CA ASN A 377 0.94 -8.53 18.87
C ASN A 377 -0.43 -8.90 19.45
N GLU A 378 -1.05 -8.01 20.24
CA GLU A 378 -2.40 -8.20 20.78
C GLU A 378 -3.48 -8.33 19.68
N ARG A 379 -3.24 -7.73 18.51
CA ARG A 379 -4.08 -7.88 17.30
C ARG A 379 -3.79 -9.15 16.49
N GLY A 380 -2.81 -9.95 16.90
CA GLY A 380 -2.41 -11.19 16.23
C GLY A 380 -1.47 -11.00 15.03
N LEU A 381 -0.84 -9.83 14.87
CA LEU A 381 0.17 -9.59 13.83
C LEU A 381 1.56 -10.05 14.33
N ASP A 382 2.26 -10.92 13.59
CA ASP A 382 3.64 -11.28 13.93
C ASP A 382 4.63 -10.23 13.44
N VAL A 383 4.93 -9.25 14.32
CA VAL A 383 5.91 -8.18 14.06
C VAL A 383 7.33 -8.53 14.53
N THR A 384 7.53 -9.75 15.02
CA THR A 384 8.80 -10.25 15.56
C THR A 384 9.95 -10.16 14.55
N PRO A 385 9.79 -10.60 13.27
CA PRO A 385 10.88 -10.58 12.31
C PRO A 385 11.41 -9.16 12.06
N ILE A 386 10.50 -8.19 11.95
CA ILE A 386 10.82 -6.78 11.73
C ILE A 386 11.59 -6.22 12.95
N THR A 387 11.09 -6.49 14.15
CA THR A 387 11.73 -6.02 15.39
C THR A 387 13.16 -6.57 15.55
N LEU A 388 13.36 -7.86 15.26
CA LEU A 388 14.67 -8.48 15.37
C LEU A 388 15.63 -7.99 14.27
N ALA A 389 15.14 -7.73 13.06
CA ALA A 389 15.95 -7.13 12.00
C ALA A 389 16.46 -5.73 12.38
N LEU A 390 15.59 -4.91 13.01
CA LEU A 390 15.92 -3.53 13.38
C LEU A 390 16.77 -3.39 14.65
N SER A 391 16.75 -4.40 15.54
CA SER A 391 17.54 -4.40 16.79
C SER A 391 19.01 -4.79 16.61
N GLY A 392 19.46 -5.05 15.38
CA GLY A 392 20.82 -5.52 15.11
C GLY A 392 21.07 -6.97 15.54
N ALA A 393 20.00 -7.71 15.91
CA ALA A 393 20.06 -9.12 16.29
C ALA A 393 20.68 -9.99 15.19
N ALA A 394 20.54 -9.59 13.92
CA ALA A 394 21.09 -10.27 12.76
C ALA A 394 22.62 -10.49 12.83
N ALA A 395 23.36 -9.65 13.57
CA ALA A 395 24.80 -9.83 13.79
C ALA A 395 25.13 -11.06 14.66
N TYR A 396 24.14 -11.60 15.39
CA TYR A 396 24.26 -12.77 16.25
C TYR A 396 23.21 -13.84 15.87
N PRO A 397 23.42 -14.59 14.77
CA PRO A 397 22.38 -15.43 14.17
C PRO A 397 21.76 -16.45 15.13
N ARG A 398 22.57 -17.07 16.01
CA ARG A 398 22.09 -18.06 16.99
C ARG A 398 21.17 -17.45 18.05
N ALA A 399 21.52 -16.27 18.57
CA ALA A 399 20.69 -15.58 19.55
C ALA A 399 19.42 -15.01 18.89
N CYS A 400 19.55 -14.48 17.66
CA CYS A 400 18.42 -14.00 16.87
C CYS A 400 17.41 -15.12 16.58
N GLN A 401 17.88 -16.31 16.17
CA GLN A 401 17.01 -17.45 15.89
C GLN A 401 16.28 -17.94 17.14
N ALA A 402 16.98 -18.04 18.27
CA ALA A 402 16.40 -18.41 19.56
C ALA A 402 15.32 -17.42 20.00
N LEU A 403 15.60 -16.11 19.92
CA LEU A 403 14.64 -15.06 20.26
C LEU A 403 13.44 -15.05 19.30
N SER A 404 13.68 -15.18 17.99
CA SER A 404 12.61 -15.22 16.98
C SER A 404 11.64 -16.37 17.21
N SER A 405 12.17 -17.57 17.48
CA SER A 405 11.37 -18.76 17.77
C SER A 405 10.49 -18.58 19.01
N MET A 406 11.04 -18.02 20.09
CA MET A 406 10.30 -17.79 21.34
C MET A 406 9.28 -16.67 21.24
N LEU A 407 9.62 -15.56 20.59
CA LEU A 407 8.76 -14.38 20.46
C LEU A 407 7.60 -14.62 19.47
N SER A 408 7.85 -15.19 18.28
CA SER A 408 6.78 -15.49 17.31
C SER A 408 5.78 -16.53 17.84
N ARG A 409 6.23 -17.44 18.72
CA ARG A 409 5.34 -18.43 19.37
C ARG A 409 4.71 -17.92 20.67
N ASN A 410 5.12 -16.74 21.14
CA ASN A 410 4.78 -16.20 22.45
C ASN A 410 4.95 -17.23 23.59
N ALA A 411 6.03 -18.02 23.53
CA ALA A 411 6.28 -19.11 24.48
C ALA A 411 7.76 -19.42 24.61
N LEU A 412 8.24 -19.60 25.84
CA LEU A 412 9.61 -20.00 26.09
C LEU A 412 9.81 -21.49 25.86
N ASN A 413 10.95 -21.85 25.28
CA ASN A 413 11.37 -23.24 25.20
C ASN A 413 12.76 -23.44 25.86
N PRO A 414 12.99 -24.56 26.56
CA PRO A 414 14.22 -24.73 27.33
C PRO A 414 15.50 -24.88 26.49
N ALA A 415 15.36 -25.31 25.22
CA ALA A 415 16.47 -25.46 24.30
C ALA A 415 17.06 -24.09 23.92
N ASP A 416 16.21 -23.16 23.48
CA ASP A 416 16.58 -21.80 23.10
C ASP A 416 17.10 -21.00 24.31
N ILE A 417 16.49 -21.17 25.50
CA ILE A 417 17.03 -20.58 26.74
C ILE A 417 18.41 -21.14 27.08
N THR A 418 18.66 -22.44 26.84
CA THR A 418 20.00 -23.02 27.04
C THR A 418 21.02 -22.44 26.05
N ILE A 419 20.61 -22.14 24.82
CA ILE A 419 21.47 -21.48 23.83
C ILE A 419 21.83 -20.08 24.32
N LEU A 420 20.84 -19.27 24.71
CA LEU A 420 21.06 -17.92 25.24
C LEU A 420 21.94 -17.95 26.49
N TYR A 421 21.66 -18.84 27.44
CA TYR A 421 22.44 -19.00 28.66
C TYR A 421 23.93 -19.24 28.35
N LYS A 422 24.25 -20.17 27.44
CA LYS A 422 25.64 -20.44 27.03
C LYS A 422 26.30 -19.19 26.44
N MET A 423 25.62 -18.51 25.53
CA MET A 423 26.15 -17.31 24.86
C MET A 423 26.41 -16.15 25.83
N TYR A 424 25.54 -15.94 26.81
CA TYR A 424 25.71 -14.85 27.79
C TYR A 424 26.68 -15.18 28.94
N THR A 425 27.00 -16.45 29.12
CA THR A 425 28.03 -16.91 30.06
C THR A 425 29.44 -16.87 29.46
N ASP A 426 29.56 -16.91 28.13
CA ASP A 426 30.84 -16.86 27.42
C ASP A 426 31.63 -15.56 27.66
N MET A 427 32.93 -15.60 27.32
CA MET A 427 33.85 -14.47 27.46
C MET A 427 33.45 -13.25 26.61
N ASN A 428 32.81 -13.50 25.46
CA ASN A 428 32.35 -12.47 24.52
C ASN A 428 30.84 -12.60 24.30
N PRO A 429 30.01 -12.18 25.27
CA PRO A 429 28.56 -12.31 25.16
C PRO A 429 27.99 -11.34 24.11
N PRO A 430 26.80 -11.60 23.53
CA PRO A 430 26.10 -10.62 22.71
C PRO A 430 25.77 -9.34 23.51
N PRO A 431 25.40 -8.23 22.84
CA PRO A 431 24.91 -7.02 23.50
C PRO A 431 23.76 -7.32 24.45
N VAL A 432 23.74 -6.66 25.61
CA VAL A 432 22.68 -6.86 26.62
C VAL A 432 21.31 -6.39 26.10
N ASP A 433 21.30 -5.37 25.25
CA ASP A 433 20.07 -4.82 24.66
C ASP A 433 19.28 -5.84 23.84
N LEU A 434 19.94 -6.89 23.32
CA LEU A 434 19.31 -7.96 22.55
C LEU A 434 18.33 -8.81 23.39
N ILE A 435 18.59 -8.97 24.69
CA ILE A 435 17.69 -9.68 25.62
C ILE A 435 16.80 -8.73 26.43
N ARG A 436 16.92 -7.41 26.22
CA ARG A 436 16.06 -6.38 26.85
C ARG A 436 14.85 -6.04 25.98
N VAL A 437 14.25 -7.06 25.39
CA VAL A 437 12.98 -6.95 24.66
C VAL A 437 11.85 -7.14 25.68
N PRO A 438 10.94 -6.16 25.89
CA PRO A 438 9.90 -6.26 26.93
C PRO A 438 9.07 -7.54 26.85
N ALA A 439 8.62 -7.93 25.65
CA ALA A 439 7.87 -9.17 25.45
C ALA A 439 8.65 -10.42 25.88
N PHE A 440 9.97 -10.45 25.66
CA PHE A 440 10.80 -11.58 26.10
C PHE A 440 10.98 -11.60 27.63
N LEU A 441 11.14 -10.42 28.26
CA LEU A 441 11.22 -10.30 29.71
C LEU A 441 9.91 -10.66 30.39
N ASP A 442 8.77 -10.26 29.84
CA ASP A 442 7.45 -10.65 30.33
C ASP A 442 7.27 -12.18 30.27
N LEU A 443 7.67 -12.83 29.17
CA LEU A 443 7.66 -14.30 29.09
C LEU A 443 8.54 -14.97 30.16
N LEU A 444 9.71 -14.40 30.46
CA LEU A 444 10.61 -14.90 31.52
C LEU A 444 9.99 -14.71 32.91
N ILE A 445 9.38 -13.56 33.17
CA ILE A 445 8.70 -13.26 34.43
C ILE A 445 7.50 -14.19 34.62
N ASP A 446 6.65 -14.33 33.60
CA ASP A 446 5.50 -15.23 33.63
C ASP A 446 5.91 -16.68 33.89
N ALA A 447 6.99 -17.15 33.26
CA ALA A 447 7.50 -18.49 33.50
C ALA A 447 7.95 -18.71 34.95
N MET A 448 8.47 -17.67 35.62
CA MET A 448 9.01 -17.76 36.99
C MET A 448 8.00 -17.49 38.10
N PHE A 449 7.06 -16.55 37.88
CA PHE A 449 6.19 -15.98 38.91
C PHE A 449 4.71 -16.34 38.74
N LYS A 450 4.31 -17.01 37.66
CA LYS A 450 2.94 -17.50 37.52
C LYS A 450 2.73 -18.73 38.43
N PRO A 451 1.75 -18.75 39.35
CA PRO A 451 1.59 -19.80 40.37
C PRO A 451 1.47 -21.25 39.84
N VAL A 452 0.96 -21.43 38.62
CA VAL A 452 0.73 -22.74 37.98
C VAL A 452 1.86 -23.14 37.02
N SER A 453 2.79 -22.23 36.72
CA SER A 453 3.89 -22.49 35.77
C SER A 453 4.96 -23.35 36.41
N LYS A 454 5.02 -24.63 36.02
CA LYS A 454 6.12 -25.53 36.43
C LYS A 454 7.22 -25.53 35.37
N VAL A 455 8.23 -24.68 35.57
CA VAL A 455 9.48 -24.77 34.81
C VAL A 455 10.27 -25.99 35.29
N ASN A 456 10.85 -26.73 34.35
CA ASN A 456 11.68 -27.89 34.66
C ASN A 456 12.82 -27.47 35.62
N PRO A 457 12.95 -28.11 36.81
CA PRO A 457 14.00 -27.79 37.78
C PRO A 457 15.41 -27.77 37.20
N GLU A 458 15.71 -28.64 36.22
CA GLU A 458 17.03 -28.71 35.59
C GLU A 458 17.40 -27.48 34.76
N HIS A 459 16.41 -26.70 34.33
CA HIS A 459 16.61 -25.52 33.50
C HIS A 459 16.34 -24.22 34.26
N LYS A 460 15.67 -24.29 35.41
CA LYS A 460 15.31 -23.15 36.26
C LYS A 460 16.46 -22.17 36.49
N ALA A 461 17.64 -22.66 36.89
CA ALA A 461 18.81 -21.81 37.13
C ALA A 461 19.23 -21.02 35.87
N LYS A 462 19.04 -21.57 34.67
CA LYS A 462 19.37 -20.89 33.40
C LYS A 462 18.40 -19.73 33.12
N TYR A 463 17.10 -19.92 33.39
CA TYR A 463 16.09 -18.87 33.21
C TYR A 463 16.37 -17.69 34.15
N ILE A 464 16.63 -18.00 35.43
CA ILE A 464 16.98 -17.01 36.44
C ILE A 464 18.25 -16.26 36.03
N TYR A 465 19.28 -16.95 35.54
CA TYR A 465 20.51 -16.30 35.10
C TYR A 465 20.27 -15.33 33.93
N VAL A 466 19.53 -15.74 32.89
CA VAL A 466 19.25 -14.88 31.73
C VAL A 466 18.45 -13.63 32.15
N LEU A 467 17.42 -13.79 33.00
CA LEU A 467 16.65 -12.68 33.52
C LEU A 467 17.50 -11.75 34.41
N SER A 468 18.32 -12.33 35.29
CA SER A 468 19.25 -11.56 36.13
C SER A 468 20.27 -10.78 35.30
N TYR A 469 20.77 -11.39 34.23
CA TYR A 469 21.71 -10.75 33.31
C TYR A 469 21.08 -9.54 32.62
N ALA A 470 19.86 -9.70 32.09
CA ALA A 470 19.13 -8.61 31.46
C ALA A 470 18.89 -7.43 32.43
N ALA A 471 18.58 -7.73 33.70
CA ALA A 471 18.27 -6.73 34.71
C ALA A 471 19.50 -5.98 35.27
N SER A 472 20.63 -6.66 35.46
CA SER A 472 21.77 -6.14 36.25
C SER A 472 23.00 -5.74 35.44
N VAL A 473 23.25 -6.35 34.28
CA VAL A 473 24.49 -6.13 33.53
C VAL A 473 24.45 -4.80 32.79
N THR A 474 25.52 -4.03 32.90
CA THR A 474 25.68 -2.76 32.18
C THR A 474 26.88 -2.81 31.24
N GLU A 475 26.71 -2.21 30.07
CA GLU A 475 27.72 -2.16 29.02
C GLU A 475 28.12 -0.71 28.76
N THR A 476 29.42 -0.44 28.60
CA THR A 476 29.89 0.89 28.20
C THR A 476 30.33 0.88 26.75
N TYR A 477 29.76 1.80 25.97
CA TYR A 477 30.07 1.95 24.55
C TYR A 477 30.87 3.24 24.31
N LYS A 478 31.88 3.18 23.44
CA LYS A 478 32.60 4.35 22.92
C LYS A 478 32.73 4.23 21.40
N LYS A 479 32.27 5.25 20.66
CA LYS A 479 32.28 5.26 19.18
C LYS A 479 31.71 3.97 18.56
N GLY A 480 30.61 3.45 19.11
CA GLY A 480 29.95 2.23 18.64
C GLY A 480 30.64 0.91 19.02
N GLN A 481 31.79 0.93 19.72
CA GLN A 481 32.46 -0.29 20.19
C GLN A 481 32.24 -0.48 21.70
N ARG A 482 31.95 -1.72 22.10
CA ARG A 482 31.78 -2.12 23.51
C ARG A 482 33.14 -2.15 24.19
N LYS A 483 33.33 -1.32 25.22
CA LYS A 483 34.60 -1.16 25.94
C LYS A 483 34.68 -2.06 27.17
N SER A 484 33.61 -2.16 27.95
CA SER A 484 33.58 -2.98 29.16
C SER A 484 32.18 -3.50 29.46
N ILE A 485 32.13 -4.61 30.19
CA ILE A 485 30.91 -5.23 30.71
C ILE A 485 31.06 -5.28 32.23
N ILE A 486 30.11 -4.67 32.94
CA ILE A 486 30.09 -4.60 34.41
C ILE A 486 29.07 -5.62 34.91
N LYS A 487 29.50 -6.54 35.78
CA LYS A 487 28.69 -7.67 36.27
C LYS A 487 28.55 -7.70 37.81
N ASP A 488 28.81 -6.58 38.47
CA ASP A 488 28.94 -6.52 39.94
C ASP A 488 27.64 -6.90 40.67
N GLU A 489 26.50 -6.47 40.13
CA GLU A 489 25.17 -6.74 40.72
C GLU A 489 24.57 -8.08 40.27
N LEU A 490 25.15 -8.77 39.28
CA LEU A 490 24.59 -9.98 38.70
C LEU A 490 24.38 -11.09 39.74
N LYS A 491 25.41 -11.36 40.56
CA LYS A 491 25.35 -12.41 41.57
C LYS A 491 24.34 -12.09 42.70
N PRO A 492 24.33 -10.87 43.29
CA PRO A 492 23.28 -10.44 44.21
C PRO A 492 21.87 -10.58 43.62
N THR A 493 21.64 -10.11 42.39
CA THR A 493 20.31 -10.19 41.74
C THR A 493 19.88 -11.63 41.51
N THR A 494 20.78 -12.51 41.04
CA THR A 494 20.48 -13.94 40.85
C THR A 494 20.10 -14.61 42.16
N GLN A 495 20.84 -14.37 43.24
CA GLN A 495 20.54 -14.95 44.54
C GLN A 495 19.22 -14.45 45.13
N ALA A 496 18.93 -13.16 44.96
CA ALA A 496 17.67 -12.55 45.40
C ALA A 496 16.48 -13.15 44.63
N LEU A 497 16.63 -13.29 43.31
CA LEU A 497 15.61 -13.85 42.44
C LEU A 497 15.34 -15.34 42.73
N GLU A 498 16.38 -16.16 42.96
CA GLU A 498 16.23 -17.57 43.37
C GLU A 498 15.46 -17.73 44.67
N LYS A 499 15.74 -16.88 45.67
CA LYS A 499 15.07 -16.91 46.97
C LYS A 499 13.59 -16.57 46.83
N VAL A 500 13.27 -15.42 46.23
CA VAL A 500 11.89 -14.96 46.10
C VAL A 500 11.07 -15.88 45.21
N GLN A 501 11.63 -16.36 44.10
CA GLN A 501 10.93 -17.30 43.23
C GLN A 501 10.58 -18.59 43.97
N SER A 502 11.48 -19.11 44.82
CA SER A 502 11.21 -20.32 45.60
C SER A 502 10.05 -20.11 46.59
N LEU A 503 9.97 -18.93 47.21
CA LEU A 503 8.84 -18.55 48.07
C LEU A 503 7.52 -18.47 47.31
N CYS A 504 7.51 -17.84 46.12
CA CYS A 504 6.31 -17.75 45.28
C CYS A 504 5.86 -19.11 44.73
N ALA A 505 6.80 -20.04 44.50
CA ALA A 505 6.50 -21.37 43.95
C ALA A 505 5.92 -22.36 44.96
N GLU A 506 6.16 -22.15 46.26
CA GLU A 506 5.67 -23.03 47.33
C GLU A 506 4.16 -22.90 47.57
N ASN A 507 3.47 -21.93 46.94
CA ASN A 507 2.03 -21.66 47.10
C ASN A 507 1.60 -21.67 48.59
N LYS A 508 2.45 -21.10 49.45
CA LYS A 508 2.21 -20.93 50.87
C LYS A 508 0.93 -20.12 51.10
N ASN A 509 0.16 -20.48 52.12
CA ASN A 509 -0.95 -19.64 52.56
C ASN A 509 -0.42 -18.29 53.11
N SER A 510 -1.28 -17.28 53.19
CA SER A 510 -0.91 -15.94 53.66
C SER A 510 -0.18 -15.97 55.01
N SER A 511 -0.57 -16.87 55.92
CA SER A 511 0.02 -17.00 57.26
C SER A 511 1.44 -17.58 57.27
N GLU A 512 1.75 -18.53 56.38
CA GLU A 512 3.10 -19.09 56.20
C GLU A 512 4.03 -18.10 55.51
N LEU A 513 3.50 -17.28 54.60
CA LEU A 513 4.27 -16.26 53.91
C LEU A 513 4.70 -15.13 54.86
N ILE A 514 3.94 -14.86 55.95
CA ILE A 514 4.28 -13.86 56.98
C ILE A 514 5.65 -14.10 57.59
N ALA A 515 6.03 -15.37 57.84
CA ALA A 515 7.32 -15.71 58.43
C ALA A 515 8.51 -15.27 57.55
N ASP A 516 8.31 -15.21 56.23
CA ASP A 516 9.30 -14.86 55.22
C ASP A 516 9.20 -13.39 54.74
N VAL A 517 8.31 -12.57 55.33
CA VAL A 517 8.05 -11.17 54.87
C VAL A 517 9.29 -10.30 54.89
N ASN A 518 10.13 -10.39 55.92
CA ASN A 518 11.37 -9.63 55.98
C ASN A 518 12.31 -9.98 54.83
N VAL A 519 12.32 -11.25 54.40
CA VAL A 519 13.11 -11.69 53.24
C VAL A 519 12.51 -11.12 51.96
N LEU A 520 11.19 -11.09 51.82
CA LEU A 520 10.52 -10.47 50.67
C LEU A 520 10.86 -8.97 50.58
N PHE A 521 10.64 -8.20 51.65
CA PHE A 521 10.93 -6.75 51.68
C PHE A 521 12.38 -6.42 51.35
N LEU A 522 13.34 -7.19 51.86
CA LEU A 522 14.76 -6.98 51.52
C LEU A 522 15.04 -7.16 50.01
N ASN A 523 14.37 -8.11 49.35
CA ASN A 523 14.59 -8.41 47.94
C ASN A 523 13.69 -7.59 47.00
N LEU A 524 12.59 -7.00 47.49
CA LEU A 524 11.74 -6.08 46.74
C LEU A 524 12.45 -4.79 46.34
N LYS A 525 13.62 -4.48 46.91
CA LYS A 525 14.48 -3.37 46.46
C LYS A 525 15.00 -3.54 45.02
N PHE A 526 15.04 -4.77 44.50
CA PHE A 526 15.44 -5.02 43.11
C PHE A 526 14.23 -4.85 42.16
N PRO A 527 14.30 -3.96 41.14
CA PRO A 527 13.14 -3.67 40.28
C PRO A 527 12.56 -4.88 39.55
N VAL A 528 13.42 -5.79 39.07
CA VAL A 528 12.98 -7.02 38.37
C VAL A 528 12.22 -7.96 39.30
N ILE A 529 12.58 -8.00 40.58
CA ILE A 529 11.92 -8.81 41.59
C ILE A 529 10.59 -8.16 41.99
N ALA A 530 10.59 -6.84 42.21
CA ALA A 530 9.37 -6.09 42.48
C ALA A 530 8.32 -6.26 41.36
N TYR A 531 8.74 -6.20 40.10
CA TYR A 531 7.86 -6.45 38.97
C TYR A 531 7.34 -7.90 38.93
N GLY A 532 8.21 -8.88 39.18
CA GLY A 532 7.82 -10.29 39.26
C GLY A 532 6.83 -10.59 40.39
N VAL A 533 7.06 -10.02 41.58
CA VAL A 533 6.16 -10.13 42.73
C VAL A 533 4.84 -9.42 42.46
N LEU A 534 4.84 -8.24 41.82
CA LEU A 534 3.61 -7.55 41.43
C LEU A 534 2.76 -8.41 40.49
N LYS A 535 3.38 -9.07 39.51
CA LYS A 535 2.71 -10.02 38.61
C LYS A 535 2.20 -11.26 39.34
N TRP A 536 2.98 -11.81 40.27
CA TRP A 536 2.55 -12.93 41.10
C TRP A 536 1.34 -12.55 41.97
N VAL A 537 1.36 -11.37 42.59
CA VAL A 537 0.24 -10.80 43.34
C VAL A 537 -0.98 -10.63 42.45
N ASP A 538 -0.81 -10.07 41.23
CA ASP A 538 -1.89 -9.94 40.24
C ASP A 538 -2.53 -11.30 39.95
N TYR A 539 -1.74 -12.33 39.63
CA TYR A 539 -2.28 -13.68 39.37
C TYR A 539 -2.96 -14.31 40.58
N THR A 540 -2.46 -14.05 41.79
CA THR A 540 -2.96 -14.68 43.01
C THR A 540 -4.24 -14.03 43.50
N VAL A 541 -4.29 -12.69 43.50
CA VAL A 541 -5.42 -11.90 43.99
C VAL A 541 -6.55 -11.82 42.97
N SER A 542 -6.24 -11.90 41.67
CA SER A 542 -7.25 -11.96 40.61
C SER A 542 -7.97 -13.31 40.50
N ASP A 543 -7.55 -14.35 41.24
CA ASP A 543 -8.29 -15.61 41.32
C ASP A 543 -9.64 -15.37 42.03
N THR A 544 -10.73 -15.81 41.40
CA THR A 544 -12.09 -15.63 41.90
C THR A 544 -12.31 -16.24 43.28
N ASN A 545 -11.51 -17.25 43.66
CA ASN A 545 -11.61 -17.91 44.96
C ASN A 545 -10.69 -17.31 46.03
N TYR A 546 -9.79 -16.39 45.68
CA TYR A 546 -8.77 -15.87 46.60
C TYR A 546 -9.39 -15.25 47.86
N PHE A 547 -10.27 -14.26 47.68
CA PHE A 547 -10.94 -13.57 48.79
C PHE A 547 -11.98 -14.43 49.53
N LYS A 548 -12.34 -15.59 48.98
CA LYS A 548 -13.17 -16.57 49.70
C LYS A 548 -12.35 -17.35 50.72
N LEU A 549 -11.11 -17.69 50.35
CA LEU A 549 -10.20 -18.50 51.14
C LEU A 549 -9.38 -17.66 52.14
N ASN A 550 -9.11 -16.41 51.79
CA ASN A 550 -8.38 -15.49 52.65
C ASN A 550 -9.34 -14.50 53.33
N THR A 551 -9.62 -14.72 54.61
CA THR A 551 -10.51 -13.89 55.42
C THR A 551 -9.79 -12.76 56.16
N ASP A 552 -8.50 -12.57 55.95
CA ASP A 552 -7.74 -11.50 56.60
C ASP A 552 -8.21 -10.13 56.09
N HIS A 553 -8.49 -9.19 57.01
CA HIS A 553 -8.93 -7.83 56.69
C HIS A 553 -7.91 -7.05 55.82
N THR A 554 -6.63 -7.42 55.87
CA THR A 554 -5.59 -6.88 54.98
C THR A 554 -4.69 -8.02 54.50
N PRO A 555 -4.99 -8.60 53.32
CA PRO A 555 -4.17 -9.65 52.74
C PRO A 555 -2.72 -9.18 52.59
N LEU A 556 -1.76 -10.01 53.01
CA LEU A 556 -0.32 -9.71 52.89
C LEU A 556 0.08 -9.34 51.46
N HIS A 557 -0.59 -9.93 50.46
CA HIS A 557 -0.36 -9.66 49.04
C HIS A 557 -0.60 -8.19 48.67
N LEU A 558 -1.57 -7.53 49.31
CA LEU A 558 -1.81 -6.09 49.12
C LEU A 558 -0.73 -5.25 49.80
N VAL A 559 -0.25 -5.65 50.98
CA VAL A 559 0.87 -4.97 51.67
C VAL A 559 2.16 -5.03 50.84
N LEU A 560 2.38 -6.11 50.10
CA LEU A 560 3.52 -6.20 49.16
C LEU A 560 3.43 -5.12 48.06
N ILE A 561 2.22 -4.72 47.65
CA ILE A 561 2.05 -3.63 46.67
C ILE A 561 2.56 -2.32 47.27
N ASP A 562 2.27 -2.04 48.54
CA ASP A 562 2.71 -0.83 49.24
C ASP A 562 4.23 -0.72 49.26
N GLU A 563 4.91 -1.81 49.60
CA GLU A 563 6.37 -1.87 49.59
C GLU A 563 6.94 -1.70 48.16
N ILE A 564 6.28 -2.27 47.14
CA ILE A 564 6.69 -2.12 45.73
C ILE A 564 6.57 -0.66 45.29
N VAL A 565 5.43 -0.02 45.55
CA VAL A 565 5.15 1.37 45.17
C VAL A 565 6.07 2.34 45.93
N THR A 566 6.39 2.04 47.20
CA THR A 566 7.34 2.84 48.00
C THR A 566 8.75 2.81 47.41
N ASN A 567 9.20 1.67 46.90
CA ASN A 567 10.56 1.52 46.37
C ASN A 567 10.68 1.88 44.87
N HIS A 568 9.61 1.74 44.07
CA HIS A 568 9.69 1.79 42.60
C HIS A 568 8.63 2.66 41.94
N VAL A 569 9.01 3.90 41.61
CA VAL A 569 8.14 4.86 40.92
C VAL A 569 7.65 4.35 39.54
N LEU A 570 8.49 3.61 38.82
CA LEU A 570 8.14 3.08 37.48
C LEU A 570 7.07 1.98 37.51
N LEU A 571 6.73 1.46 38.69
CA LEU A 571 5.70 0.42 38.87
C LEU A 571 4.36 0.99 39.34
N HIS A 572 4.28 2.30 39.61
CA HIS A 572 3.08 2.97 40.13
C HIS A 572 1.87 2.75 39.23
N GLN A 573 2.00 2.99 37.92
CA GLN A 573 0.89 2.82 36.98
C GLN A 573 0.38 1.38 36.98
N LYS A 574 1.28 0.38 36.92
CA LYS A 574 0.89 -1.03 36.93
C LYS A 574 0.24 -1.47 38.24
N ALA A 575 0.68 -0.92 39.36
CA ALA A 575 0.05 -1.15 40.66
C ALA A 575 -1.35 -0.52 40.71
N LEU A 576 -1.50 0.72 40.21
CA LEU A 576 -2.78 1.40 40.11
C LEU A 576 -3.76 0.63 39.22
N ASP A 577 -3.33 0.17 38.04
CA ASP A 577 -4.16 -0.63 37.11
C ASP A 577 -4.69 -1.91 37.79
N LEU A 578 -3.86 -2.56 38.61
CA LEU A 578 -4.28 -3.72 39.39
C LEU A 578 -5.31 -3.33 40.46
N LEU A 579 -5.03 -2.29 41.25
CA LEU A 579 -5.93 -1.84 42.31
C LEU A 579 -7.30 -1.39 41.76
N VAL A 580 -7.32 -0.66 40.63
CA VAL A 580 -8.55 -0.22 39.95
C VAL A 580 -9.35 -1.43 39.47
N ARG A 581 -8.70 -2.39 38.80
CA ARG A 581 -9.36 -3.63 38.33
C ARG A 581 -9.97 -4.43 39.48
N LEU A 582 -9.26 -4.53 40.61
CA LEU A 582 -9.77 -5.18 41.82
C LEU A 582 -10.94 -4.38 42.42
N PHE A 583 -10.87 -3.04 42.41
CA PHE A 583 -11.94 -2.19 42.94
C PHE A 583 -13.23 -2.25 42.10
N GLU A 584 -13.10 -2.35 40.77
CA GLU A 584 -14.22 -2.46 39.82
C GLU A 584 -14.86 -3.87 39.82
N SER A 585 -14.14 -4.87 40.32
CA SER A 585 -14.65 -6.25 40.41
C SER A 585 -15.83 -6.36 41.38
N THR A 586 -16.83 -7.19 41.03
CA THR A 586 -18.13 -7.24 41.73
C THR A 586 -18.14 -8.14 42.97
N PHE A 587 -17.27 -9.17 43.00
CA PHE A 587 -17.13 -10.17 44.07
C PHE A 587 -18.47 -10.68 44.65
N GLU A 588 -19.44 -11.02 43.79
CA GLU A 588 -20.84 -11.30 44.17
C GLU A 588 -21.03 -12.35 45.27
N GLU A 589 -20.08 -13.28 45.40
CA GLU A 589 -20.10 -14.36 46.38
C GLU A 589 -19.68 -13.94 47.80
N LEU A 590 -19.10 -12.74 47.98
CA LEU A 590 -18.73 -12.20 49.29
C LEU A 590 -19.90 -11.44 49.93
N ASP A 591 -19.98 -11.51 51.27
CA ASP A 591 -20.94 -10.73 52.03
C ASP A 591 -20.78 -9.22 51.75
N VAL A 592 -21.89 -8.48 51.79
CA VAL A 592 -21.92 -7.03 51.48
C VAL A 592 -20.94 -6.25 52.37
N LEU A 593 -20.85 -6.59 53.66
CA LEU A 593 -19.97 -5.90 54.59
C LEU A 593 -18.49 -6.19 54.25
N VAL A 594 -18.16 -7.45 53.98
CA VAL A 594 -16.79 -7.86 53.59
C VAL A 594 -16.36 -7.21 52.27
N ARG A 595 -17.28 -7.07 51.31
CA ARG A 595 -17.01 -6.34 50.06
C ARG A 595 -16.74 -4.87 50.31
N LEU A 596 -17.49 -4.23 51.20
CA LEU A 596 -17.29 -2.83 51.54
C LEU A 596 -15.94 -2.61 52.23
N GLU A 597 -15.59 -3.48 53.19
CA GLU A 597 -14.29 -3.47 53.86
C GLU A 597 -13.15 -3.69 52.86
N LEU A 598 -13.27 -4.66 51.94
CA LEU A 598 -12.27 -4.89 50.89
C LEU A 598 -12.07 -3.66 50.00
N LYS A 599 -13.16 -3.03 49.55
CA LYS A 599 -13.08 -1.80 48.74
C LYS A 599 -12.43 -0.66 49.51
N LYS A 600 -12.70 -0.53 50.81
CA LYS A 600 -12.02 0.43 51.68
C LYS A 600 -10.52 0.13 51.77
N THR A 601 -10.14 -1.12 52.04
CA THR A 601 -8.73 -1.54 52.07
C THR A 601 -8.00 -1.23 50.76
N LEU A 602 -8.64 -1.41 49.60
CA LEU A 602 -8.06 -1.05 48.30
C LEU A 602 -7.89 0.47 48.15
N LEU A 603 -8.87 1.27 48.59
CA LEU A 603 -8.77 2.73 48.58
C LEU A 603 -7.67 3.26 49.51
N ASP A 604 -7.49 2.65 50.68
CA ASP A 604 -6.41 2.97 51.63
C ASP A 604 -5.02 2.73 51.01
N ARG A 605 -4.92 2.06 49.86
CA ARG A 605 -3.67 1.88 49.10
C ARG A 605 -3.52 2.85 47.93
N MET A 606 -4.63 3.45 47.48
CA MET A 606 -4.65 4.44 46.40
C MET A 606 -4.45 5.86 46.93
N VAL A 607 -4.99 6.16 48.12
CA VAL A 607 -5.02 7.51 48.69
C VAL A 607 -4.07 7.59 49.88
N LEU A 608 -3.23 8.61 49.89
CA LEU A 608 -2.40 8.94 51.05
C LEU A 608 -3.28 9.67 52.08
N ASP A 609 -3.37 9.14 53.30
CA ASP A 609 -4.04 9.76 54.46
C ASP A 609 -3.44 11.13 54.87
N VAL A 610 -2.39 11.60 54.18
CA VAL A 610 -1.61 12.79 54.55
C VAL A 610 -1.35 13.65 53.31
N ILE A 611 -2.30 14.52 52.96
CA ILE A 611 -2.07 15.64 52.05
C ILE A 611 -2.09 16.95 52.84
N ALA A 612 -1.06 17.77 52.68
CA ALA A 612 -0.93 19.07 53.33
C ALA A 612 -0.41 20.11 52.32
N PRO A 613 -0.75 21.40 52.49
CA PRO A 613 -0.25 22.46 51.62
C PRO A 613 1.29 22.58 51.67
N PRO A 614 1.95 23.12 50.63
CA PRO A 614 1.35 23.75 49.44
C PRO A 614 0.91 22.75 48.37
N TYR A 615 -0.26 23.01 47.76
CA TYR A 615 -0.80 22.22 46.65
C TYR A 615 -0.32 22.76 45.29
N THR A 616 -0.15 21.87 44.32
CA THR A 616 0.05 22.28 42.92
C THR A 616 -1.29 22.65 42.28
N ALA A 617 -1.26 23.56 41.29
CA ALA A 617 -2.48 23.98 40.57
C ALA A 617 -3.18 22.80 39.89
N ASP A 618 -2.42 21.88 39.26
CA ASP A 618 -2.98 20.70 38.60
C ASP A 618 -3.71 19.76 39.58
N PHE A 619 -3.11 19.50 40.74
CA PHE A 619 -3.74 18.69 41.79
C PHE A 619 -5.01 19.35 42.33
N ALA A 620 -4.95 20.66 42.60
CA ALA A 620 -6.11 21.42 43.06
C ALA A 620 -7.24 21.41 42.02
N GLN A 621 -6.95 21.59 40.73
CA GLN A 621 -7.95 21.55 39.66
C GLN A 621 -8.63 20.19 39.53
N LEU A 622 -7.88 19.10 39.65
CA LEU A 622 -8.42 17.73 39.54
C LEU A 622 -9.25 17.34 40.78
N PHE A 623 -8.80 17.71 41.98
CA PHE A 623 -9.39 17.23 43.22
C PHE A 623 -10.53 18.12 43.75
N LEU A 624 -10.50 19.43 43.45
CA LEU A 624 -11.51 20.39 43.93
C LEU A 624 -12.96 20.03 43.55
N PRO A 625 -13.29 19.59 42.31
CA PRO A 625 -14.65 19.21 41.95
C PRO A 625 -15.19 18.03 42.78
N LEU A 626 -14.31 17.10 43.17
CA LEU A 626 -14.67 15.95 44.02
C LEU A 626 -15.00 16.40 45.45
N ILE A 627 -14.19 17.32 45.99
CA ILE A 627 -14.33 17.81 47.37
C ILE A 627 -15.51 18.79 47.54
N GLU A 628 -15.81 19.60 46.52
CA GLU A 628 -16.98 20.50 46.53
C GLU A 628 -18.32 19.76 46.40
N ASN A 629 -18.30 18.48 46.02
CA ASN A 629 -19.50 17.66 45.94
C ASN A 629 -20.01 17.29 47.34
N LYS A 630 -21.12 17.90 47.73
CA LYS A 630 -21.75 17.73 49.05
C LYS A 630 -22.22 16.31 49.36
N ASP A 631 -22.47 15.50 48.33
CA ASP A 631 -22.85 14.09 48.52
C ASP A 631 -21.66 13.24 48.96
N ILE A 632 -20.43 13.71 48.75
CA ILE A 632 -19.18 13.01 49.08
C ILE A 632 -18.62 13.50 50.41
N THR A 633 -18.56 14.82 50.63
CA THR A 633 -17.84 15.42 51.76
C THR A 633 -18.75 16.01 52.84
N GLY A 634 -20.07 16.07 52.62
CA GLY A 634 -21.02 16.78 53.51
C GLY A 634 -21.14 16.23 54.93
N SER A 635 -20.61 15.03 55.21
CA SER A 635 -20.61 14.36 56.51
C SER A 635 -19.23 14.27 57.18
N ILE A 636 -18.16 14.72 56.52
CA ILE A 636 -16.79 14.63 57.05
C ILE A 636 -16.58 15.75 58.08
N ARG A 637 -16.52 15.38 59.35
CA ARG A 637 -16.09 16.26 60.45
C ARG A 637 -15.06 15.52 61.28
N MET A 638 -13.96 16.19 61.61
CA MET A 638 -12.98 15.62 62.54
C MET A 638 -13.48 15.73 63.98
N ASP A 639 -13.07 14.78 64.83
CA ASP A 639 -13.48 14.71 66.24
C ASP A 639 -13.03 15.94 67.06
N ASP A 640 -12.07 16.71 66.57
CA ASP A 640 -11.57 17.96 67.14
C ASP A 640 -12.37 19.20 66.73
N GLY A 641 -13.39 19.04 65.88
CA GLY A 641 -14.22 20.13 65.37
C GLY A 641 -13.60 20.91 64.20
N SER A 642 -12.44 20.49 63.69
CA SER A 642 -11.87 21.05 62.45
C SER A 642 -12.67 20.60 61.22
N ASP A 643 -12.75 21.51 60.24
CA ASP A 643 -13.38 21.28 58.94
C ASP A 643 -12.29 21.21 57.86
N PRO A 644 -11.62 20.05 57.70
CA PRO A 644 -10.51 19.90 56.75
C PRO A 644 -10.97 20.09 55.30
N VAL A 645 -12.26 19.92 55.01
CA VAL A 645 -12.85 20.12 53.69
C VAL A 645 -12.83 21.61 53.34
N SER A 646 -13.27 22.47 54.26
CA SER A 646 -13.24 23.92 54.06
C SER A 646 -11.82 24.49 54.01
N GLU A 647 -10.91 23.95 54.82
CA GLU A 647 -9.48 24.30 54.80
C GLU A 647 -8.85 23.95 53.44
N PHE A 648 -9.06 22.72 52.96
CA PHE A 648 -8.61 22.29 51.64
C PHE A 648 -9.15 23.17 50.51
N ILE A 649 -10.45 23.49 50.51
CA ILE A 649 -11.06 24.34 49.46
C ILE A 649 -10.40 25.72 49.42
N THR A 650 -10.06 26.28 50.58
CA THR A 650 -9.42 27.59 50.69
C THR A 650 -8.01 27.56 50.08
N ASP A 651 -7.21 26.58 50.48
CA ASP A 651 -5.84 26.40 50.03
C ASP A 651 -5.75 25.98 48.55
N ALA A 652 -6.67 25.14 48.08
CA ALA A 652 -6.76 24.73 46.68
C ALA A 652 -7.12 25.91 45.78
N LYS A 653 -8.05 26.77 46.19
CA LYS A 653 -8.40 28.01 45.45
C LYS A 653 -7.24 28.99 45.43
N ALA A 654 -6.49 29.09 46.51
CA ALA A 654 -5.26 29.89 46.55
C ALA A 654 -4.20 29.34 45.59
N ALA A 655 -4.03 28.02 45.52
CA ALA A 655 -3.09 27.35 44.62
C ALA A 655 -3.42 27.51 43.13
N ILE A 656 -4.72 27.60 42.77
CA ILE A 656 -5.16 27.82 41.38
C ILE A 656 -5.02 29.29 40.95
N ALA A 657 -5.05 30.21 41.91
CA ALA A 657 -4.99 31.66 41.64
C ALA A 657 -3.56 32.18 41.41
N VAL A 658 -2.54 31.38 41.77
CA VAL A 658 -1.11 31.63 41.53
C VAL A 658 -0.71 31.02 40.20
#